data_AF-A0A9P7XE47-F1
#
_entry.id   AF-A0A9P7XE47-F1
#
_cell.length_a   1.000
_cell.length_b   1.000
_cell.length_c   1.000
_cell.angle_alpha   90.00
_cell.angle_beta   90.00
_cell.angle_gamma   90.00
#
_symmetry.space_group_name_H-M   'P 1'
#
loop_
_entity.id
_entity.type
_entity.pdbx_description
1 polymer ?
#
loop_
_entity_poly.entity_id
_entity_poly.type
_entity_poly.pdbx_seq_one_letter_code
_entity_poly.pdbx_strand_id
1 'polypeptide(L)'
;MSYDPVPHTGNNISNPHFSHYDDEQLQPPGFPSANINDHESTTHSHMSFDSGRPMHPAGTDVFYRDEPSASTPMFADKEGRNSAIGYPPSGSPPNGQHGGPKKRQSWPLIAGIVALILGLIIAVIVPVYFKVIKPNQSSSAAAAESSGAGGSGSGSATPGAPSNGSGIVYQGATSGGYGSTITMEDGTTFTYANTFGGIWVADPKDPYNNNAQAQSWSPPLNQSWDWENDVIRGVNLGGWLVPEPFIVPALYEKYQNISVPAIDEWTLSEAMAADTAGGGLGQLETHYKTFITEEDFAQIAAAGLNWVRLPIPFWAIQKYDEEPFLKGVAWTYVLKAFAWARKYGLRINLDLHTMPGSQNGYNHSGKFGQVDFLNGVMGLANSQRGLHYMRILIEFITQKEFANLIPYFGVMNEAKVKTIGMDVMGSFYLHMHDTLRNITGTGAGNGPYLSIHDGFQSLTLWADFLPGRDRMAMDTHPYLAFTTQDPSPVSSQTQKPCNAWGKSVNASWSSFGVTTAGEWALAINDCGLWVNGVGDGTRWEGTYAGYSGPTGDVPCSTWNDWASWDQTTKDSLKQFALSSMDALQNWFFWTWKVGNSTASGTVEAPFWSYQLGLQNGWMPTDPRAAVGVCGGASPRSALTPQMTGGAGAGTFAQSVRAANPWPPTTLQPGGYDATLLPTYTATGTIPTLAMPTFTAASVTVTDNGWFDASDTTPMYTPVAGCTYPDPWNAVNETVPDACTGSTRRRARNFVAVPAMPKRTPPPS
;
A
#
# COMPACT_ATOMS: atom_id res chain seq x y z
N MET A 1 -39.79 25.22 -27.97
CA MET A 1 -39.07 26.47 -27.66
C MET A 1 -37.73 26.05 -27.06
N SER A 2 -36.66 25.75 -27.82
CA SER A 2 -36.23 26.30 -29.11
C SER A 2 -36.06 27.81 -29.07
N TYR A 3 -34.81 28.24 -28.98
CA TYR A 3 -34.20 29.28 -29.81
C TYR A 3 -32.71 28.94 -29.99
N ASP A 4 -32.21 29.14 -31.21
CA ASP A 4 -30.83 28.82 -31.64
C ASP A 4 -30.04 30.13 -31.95
N PRO A 5 -28.72 30.09 -32.17
CA PRO A 5 -27.84 31.26 -32.04
C PRO A 5 -27.64 32.08 -33.33
N VAL A 6 -26.94 33.22 -33.19
CA VAL A 6 -26.42 34.06 -34.29
C VAL A 6 -24.95 34.43 -33.99
N PRO A 7 -24.00 34.33 -34.94
CA PRO A 7 -22.57 34.59 -34.74
C PRO A 7 -22.15 36.01 -35.18
N HIS A 8 -20.86 36.39 -35.06
CA HIS A 8 -20.09 37.01 -36.17
C HIS A 8 -18.57 37.20 -35.91
N THR A 9 -17.81 37.12 -37.02
CA THR A 9 -16.47 37.69 -37.38
C THR A 9 -15.96 38.92 -36.61
N GLY A 10 -14.65 39.23 -36.51
CA GLY A 10 -13.42 38.70 -37.14
C GLY A 10 -12.46 39.83 -37.60
N ASN A 11 -11.16 39.54 -37.86
CA ASN A 11 -10.06 40.45 -38.33
C ASN A 11 -9.54 41.52 -37.33
N ASN A 12 -8.30 42.07 -37.42
CA ASN A 12 -6.96 41.57 -37.86
C ASN A 12 -5.87 42.65 -37.58
N ILE A 13 -4.56 42.33 -37.74
CA ILE A 13 -3.39 43.26 -37.87
C ILE A 13 -3.00 43.99 -36.55
N SER A 14 -1.73 44.27 -36.20
CA SER A 14 -0.46 44.36 -36.97
C SER A 14 0.78 43.68 -36.34
N ASN A 15 1.69 43.20 -37.20
CA ASN A 15 3.06 42.76 -36.91
C ASN A 15 4.07 43.95 -36.99
N PRO A 16 5.32 43.84 -36.50
CA PRO A 16 6.47 43.55 -37.39
C PRO A 16 7.46 42.49 -36.83
N HIS A 17 7.99 41.53 -37.61
CA HIS A 17 9.11 41.64 -38.58
C HIS A 17 10.44 42.14 -37.93
N PHE A 18 11.63 41.55 -38.14
CA PHE A 18 12.14 40.51 -39.07
C PHE A 18 13.56 40.03 -38.57
N SER A 19 14.39 39.14 -39.17
CA SER A 19 14.39 38.33 -40.42
C SER A 19 15.53 37.26 -40.50
N HIS A 20 15.18 36.03 -40.89
CA HIS A 20 15.82 35.17 -41.94
C HIS A 20 17.19 34.44 -41.75
N TYR A 21 17.34 33.41 -42.63
CA TYR A 21 18.49 32.56 -42.99
C TYR A 21 18.87 31.41 -42.03
N ASP A 22 19.06 30.16 -42.48
CA ASP A 22 18.58 29.44 -43.69
C ASP A 22 18.77 27.90 -43.51
N ASP A 23 18.27 27.08 -44.45
CA ASP A 23 18.43 25.61 -44.47
C ASP A 23 19.87 25.14 -44.81
N GLU A 24 20.30 23.99 -44.25
CA GLU A 24 20.83 22.87 -45.07
C GLU A 24 20.87 21.51 -44.33
N GLN A 25 21.04 20.43 -45.09
CA GLN A 25 21.03 19.03 -44.62
C GLN A 25 22.44 18.47 -44.41
N LEU A 26 22.61 17.42 -43.58
CA LEU A 26 23.34 16.17 -43.93
C LEU A 26 23.36 15.12 -42.79
N GLN A 27 23.82 13.90 -43.10
CA GLN A 27 23.87 12.72 -42.24
C GLN A 27 25.29 12.38 -41.70
N PRO A 28 25.45 11.42 -40.75
CA PRO A 28 26.60 11.41 -39.82
C PRO A 28 27.72 10.39 -40.11
N PRO A 29 28.91 10.56 -39.50
CA PRO A 29 29.85 9.50 -39.13
C PRO A 29 29.61 9.00 -37.67
N GLY A 30 30.19 7.92 -37.16
CA GLY A 30 31.16 6.97 -37.74
C GLY A 30 32.10 6.42 -36.65
N PHE A 31 32.08 5.11 -36.42
CA PHE A 31 32.89 4.38 -35.41
C PHE A 31 34.42 4.57 -35.58
N PRO A 32 35.22 4.40 -34.50
CA PRO A 32 35.83 3.07 -34.28
C PRO A 32 35.88 2.58 -32.83
N SER A 33 35.97 1.26 -32.67
CA SER A 33 36.24 0.53 -31.42
C SER A 33 37.74 0.29 -31.19
N ALA A 34 38.13 -0.04 -29.96
CA ALA A 34 39.44 -0.60 -29.64
C ALA A 34 39.36 -1.62 -28.49
N ASN A 35 39.89 -2.82 -28.72
CA ASN A 35 40.19 -3.80 -27.66
C ASN A 35 41.58 -3.50 -27.07
N ILE A 36 41.84 -3.97 -25.84
CA ILE A 36 43.16 -4.45 -25.39
C ILE A 36 42.95 -5.43 -24.22
N ASN A 37 43.86 -6.40 -24.09
CA ASN A 37 43.69 -7.58 -23.24
C ASN A 37 44.28 -7.41 -21.84
N ASP A 38 43.88 -8.32 -20.95
CA ASP A 38 44.65 -9.03 -19.91
C ASP A 38 45.94 -8.41 -19.36
N HIS A 39 46.03 -8.35 -18.03
CA HIS A 39 47.25 -8.76 -17.33
C HIS A 39 46.94 -9.35 -15.95
N GLU A 40 47.36 -10.59 -15.71
CA GLU A 40 47.36 -11.20 -14.39
C GLU A 40 48.41 -10.56 -13.47
N SER A 41 48.16 -10.56 -12.16
CA SER A 41 49.20 -10.39 -11.14
C SER A 41 48.86 -11.24 -9.91
N THR A 42 49.66 -12.27 -9.66
CA THR A 42 49.45 -13.24 -8.58
C THR A 42 50.25 -12.89 -7.32
N THR A 43 49.63 -13.04 -6.14
CA THR A 43 50.34 -13.20 -4.86
C THR A 43 49.68 -14.28 -4.01
N HIS A 44 50.37 -15.41 -3.82
CA HIS A 44 49.98 -16.44 -2.85
C HIS A 44 50.48 -16.11 -1.44
N SER A 45 49.70 -16.50 -0.44
CA SER A 45 50.21 -16.80 0.91
C SER A 45 49.46 -18.01 1.47
N HIS A 46 50.17 -19.09 1.76
CA HIS A 46 49.62 -20.31 2.37
C HIS A 46 49.49 -20.17 3.90
N MET A 47 48.48 -20.81 4.49
CA MET A 47 48.59 -21.52 5.77
C MET A 47 47.63 -22.74 5.77
N SER A 48 47.77 -23.62 6.76
CA SER A 48 47.39 -25.05 6.64
C SER A 48 46.26 -25.50 7.59
N PHE A 49 45.62 -26.60 7.18
CA PHE A 49 44.66 -27.46 7.88
C PHE A 49 44.78 -27.53 9.42
N ASP A 50 43.61 -27.56 10.09
CA ASP A 50 43.17 -28.77 10.80
C ASP A 50 41.63 -28.94 10.65
N SER A 51 41.02 -29.89 11.36
CA SER A 51 39.81 -30.59 10.92
C SER A 51 38.82 -30.95 12.03
N GLY A 52 37.52 -30.74 11.77
CA GLY A 52 36.43 -31.08 12.68
C GLY A 52 35.07 -31.08 11.98
N ARG A 53 34.27 -32.14 12.18
CA ARG A 53 32.89 -32.32 11.65
C ARG A 53 31.86 -32.02 12.76
N PRO A 54 30.55 -31.82 12.48
CA PRO A 54 29.82 -32.21 11.25
C PRO A 54 28.99 -31.11 10.56
N MET A 55 28.39 -31.48 9.43
CA MET A 55 27.49 -30.65 8.62
C MET A 55 26.08 -30.56 9.21
N HIS A 56 25.45 -29.39 9.05
CA HIS A 56 24.00 -29.26 8.91
C HIS A 56 23.66 -28.82 7.47
N PRO A 57 22.44 -29.07 6.96
CA PRO A 57 22.09 -28.76 5.57
C PRO A 57 22.05 -27.26 5.30
N ALA A 58 22.31 -26.87 4.05
CA ALA A 58 22.36 -25.47 3.65
C ALA A 58 20.98 -24.80 3.73
N GLY A 59 20.89 -23.69 4.46
CA GLY A 59 19.84 -22.71 4.24
C GLY A 59 20.10 -21.93 2.96
N THR A 60 19.04 -21.51 2.27
CA THR A 60 19.14 -20.63 1.11
C THR A 60 19.14 -19.17 1.57
N ASP A 61 20.32 -18.54 1.62
CA ASP A 61 20.47 -17.14 2.00
C ASP A 61 19.82 -16.19 0.97
N VAL A 62 18.55 -15.85 1.16
CA VAL A 62 17.86 -14.80 0.39
C VAL A 62 18.17 -13.46 1.04
N PHE A 63 19.29 -12.86 0.65
CA PHE A 63 19.74 -11.58 1.21
C PHE A 63 18.79 -10.42 0.89
N TYR A 64 18.18 -9.83 1.93
CA TYR A 64 17.49 -8.55 1.81
C TYR A 64 18.52 -7.45 1.47
N ARG A 65 18.47 -6.92 0.23
CA ARG A 65 19.40 -5.87 -0.21
C ARG A 65 18.81 -4.92 -1.25
N ASP A 66 17.89 -4.09 -0.78
CA ASP A 66 17.43 -2.92 -1.51
C ASP A 66 18.17 -1.68 -1.01
N GLU A 67 19.01 -1.13 -1.88
CA GLU A 67 19.41 0.27 -1.83
C GLU A 67 18.72 0.97 -3.01
N PRO A 68 17.83 1.96 -2.77
CA PRO A 68 17.40 2.86 -3.82
C PRO A 68 18.60 3.75 -4.22
N SER A 69 18.89 3.85 -5.52
CA SER A 69 20.14 4.45 -6.01
C SER A 69 20.22 5.96 -5.76
N ALA A 70 20.83 6.35 -4.64
CA ALA A 70 21.13 7.73 -4.32
C ALA A 70 22.01 8.36 -5.41
N SER A 71 21.55 9.46 -6.00
CA SER A 71 22.25 10.13 -7.10
C SER A 71 23.58 10.74 -6.62
N THR A 72 24.69 10.32 -7.22
CA THR A 72 26.04 10.80 -6.88
C THR A 72 26.17 12.33 -6.99
N PRO A 73 26.58 13.03 -5.92
CA PRO A 73 26.95 14.43 -6.01
C PRO A 73 28.30 14.56 -6.72
N MET A 74 28.31 14.94 -8.00
CA MET A 74 29.51 15.48 -8.62
C MET A 74 29.73 16.90 -8.10
N PHE A 75 30.79 17.12 -7.32
CA PHE A 75 31.77 18.22 -7.41
C PHE A 75 32.71 18.14 -6.19
N ALA A 76 33.99 17.83 -6.43
CA ALA A 76 35.00 17.69 -5.38
C ALA A 76 36.35 18.26 -5.86
N ASP A 77 36.45 19.59 -5.87
CA ASP A 77 37.72 20.27 -6.12
C ASP A 77 38.67 20.15 -4.93
N LYS A 78 39.96 19.97 -5.23
CA LYS A 78 41.03 19.74 -4.25
C LYS A 78 41.99 20.93 -4.20
N GLU A 79 42.07 21.59 -3.05
CA GLU A 79 43.26 22.28 -2.54
C GLU A 79 43.00 22.63 -1.05
N GLY A 80 43.97 22.69 -0.14
CA GLY A 80 45.40 22.37 -0.18
C GLY A 80 45.94 22.26 1.26
N ARG A 81 47.01 21.49 1.51
CA ARG A 81 47.51 21.24 2.88
C ARG A 81 48.28 22.43 3.46
N ASN A 82 48.12 22.74 4.76
CA ASN A 82 49.12 22.40 5.81
C ASN A 82 48.95 23.13 7.17
N SER A 83 49.63 22.56 8.18
CA SER A 83 50.14 23.18 9.42
C SER A 83 49.18 23.52 10.58
N ALA A 84 49.62 23.17 11.78
CA ALA A 84 49.08 23.59 13.08
C ALA A 84 50.19 24.28 13.90
N ILE A 85 49.84 25.06 14.95
CA ILE A 85 50.62 25.36 16.19
C ILE A 85 49.93 26.50 16.99
N GLY A 86 49.99 26.46 18.32
CA GLY A 86 50.17 27.67 19.14
C GLY A 86 48.98 28.23 19.96
N TYR A 87 49.09 28.13 21.28
CA TYR A 87 48.18 28.57 22.36
C TYR A 87 47.85 30.11 22.47
N PRO A 88 46.85 30.51 23.29
CA PRO A 88 46.44 31.91 23.61
C PRO A 88 47.19 32.42 24.88
N PRO A 89 46.73 33.40 25.75
CA PRO A 89 45.56 34.32 25.71
C PRO A 89 45.79 35.79 26.19
N SER A 90 44.81 36.67 25.99
CA SER A 90 44.44 37.86 26.83
C SER A 90 43.11 38.45 26.34
N GLY A 91 42.32 39.26 27.08
CA GLY A 91 42.35 39.71 28.48
C GLY A 91 40.99 40.39 28.83
N SER A 92 40.58 40.41 30.10
CA SER A 92 39.15 40.57 30.48
C SER A 92 38.67 42.01 30.79
N PRO A 93 37.36 42.31 30.59
CA PRO A 93 36.72 43.58 30.97
C PRO A 93 35.79 43.47 32.21
N PRO A 94 35.57 44.58 32.96
CA PRO A 94 34.43 44.70 33.88
C PRO A 94 33.68 46.06 33.80
N ASN A 95 32.33 46.03 33.73
CA ASN A 95 31.43 46.73 34.68
C ASN A 95 29.93 46.71 34.27
N GLY A 96 29.03 46.66 35.25
CA GLY A 96 27.58 46.86 35.05
C GLY A 96 26.64 46.01 35.92
N GLN A 97 26.71 46.09 37.25
CA GLN A 97 25.70 45.45 38.13
C GLN A 97 24.47 46.35 38.35
N HIS A 98 23.27 45.75 38.36
CA HIS A 98 22.15 46.09 39.25
C HIS A 98 21.16 44.91 39.30
N GLY A 99 20.29 44.82 40.32
CA GLY A 99 19.35 43.69 40.42
C GLY A 99 18.28 43.79 41.52
N GLY A 100 17.33 42.85 41.47
CA GLY A 100 16.16 42.73 42.36
C GLY A 100 14.85 43.27 41.73
N PRO A 101 13.66 42.89 42.24
CA PRO A 101 13.37 42.04 43.40
C PRO A 101 12.75 40.67 43.05
N LYS A 102 12.65 39.77 44.04
CA LYS A 102 12.04 38.43 43.91
C LYS A 102 10.51 38.48 44.11
N LYS A 103 9.72 37.83 43.24
CA LYS A 103 8.29 37.55 43.49
C LYS A 103 8.12 36.31 44.38
N ARG A 104 7.18 36.38 45.34
CA ARG A 104 6.70 35.22 46.13
C ARG A 104 5.67 34.42 45.32
N GLN A 105 5.74 33.09 45.37
CA GLN A 105 4.74 32.20 44.76
C GLN A 105 3.55 31.97 45.71
N SER A 106 2.34 31.91 45.16
CA SER A 106 1.08 31.68 45.88
C SER A 106 0.54 30.26 45.69
N TRP A 107 1.24 29.26 46.22
CA TRP A 107 0.90 27.83 46.05
C TRP A 107 -0.50 27.38 46.53
N PRO A 108 -1.11 27.88 47.63
CA PRO A 108 -2.35 27.27 48.15
C PRO A 108 -3.56 27.43 47.23
N LEU A 109 -3.57 28.43 46.33
CA LEU A 109 -4.67 28.61 45.38
C LEU A 109 -4.65 27.56 44.26
N ILE A 110 -3.46 27.20 43.78
CA ILE A 110 -3.27 26.24 42.68
C ILE A 110 -3.61 24.83 43.15
N ALA A 111 -3.17 24.46 44.36
CA ALA A 111 -3.49 23.17 44.97
C ALA A 111 -5.02 22.94 45.11
N GLY A 112 -5.77 23.99 45.49
CA GLY A 112 -7.23 23.92 45.57
C GLY A 112 -7.92 23.67 44.22
N ILE A 113 -7.43 24.31 43.15
CA ILE A 113 -7.94 24.12 41.78
C ILE A 113 -7.66 22.70 41.28
N VAL A 114 -6.44 22.19 41.48
CA VAL A 114 -6.06 20.81 41.09
C VAL A 114 -6.90 19.77 41.84
N ALA A 115 -7.12 19.95 43.15
CA ALA A 115 -7.96 19.06 43.95
C ALA A 115 -9.43 19.05 43.46
N LEU A 116 -9.97 20.21 43.06
CA LEU A 116 -11.35 20.32 42.57
C LEU A 116 -11.51 19.71 41.16
N ILE A 117 -10.52 19.85 40.29
CA ILE A 117 -10.48 19.18 38.98
C ILE A 117 -10.39 17.66 39.14
N LEU A 118 -9.50 17.15 40.00
CA LEU A 118 -9.40 15.72 40.29
C LEU A 118 -10.70 15.16 40.90
N GLY A 119 -11.35 15.92 41.79
CA GLY A 119 -12.66 15.57 42.34
C GLY A 119 -13.75 15.42 41.27
N LEU A 120 -13.81 16.35 40.30
CA LEU A 120 -14.73 16.27 39.17
C LEU A 120 -14.41 15.09 38.24
N ILE A 121 -13.13 14.84 37.94
CA ILE A 121 -12.70 13.70 37.12
C ILE A 121 -13.14 12.37 37.77
N ILE A 122 -12.89 12.20 39.07
CA ILE A 122 -13.32 11.01 39.82
C ILE A 122 -14.85 10.89 39.83
N ALA A 123 -15.57 12.00 40.04
CA ALA A 123 -17.04 12.03 40.08
C ALA A 123 -17.70 11.69 38.72
N VAL A 124 -17.00 11.87 37.59
CA VAL A 124 -17.48 11.48 36.25
C VAL A 124 -17.03 10.07 35.86
N ILE A 125 -15.76 9.72 36.08
CA ILE A 125 -15.20 8.43 35.65
C ILE A 125 -15.78 7.26 36.46
N VAL A 126 -15.95 7.40 37.79
CA VAL A 126 -16.41 6.29 38.64
C VAL A 126 -17.83 5.82 38.27
N PRO A 127 -18.84 6.70 38.08
CA PRO A 127 -20.15 6.28 37.59
C PRO A 127 -20.12 5.64 36.18
N VAL A 128 -19.31 6.15 35.26
CA VAL A 128 -19.18 5.59 33.90
C VAL A 128 -18.57 4.19 33.94
N TYR A 129 -17.49 3.99 34.70
CA TYR A 129 -16.84 2.69 34.86
C TYR A 129 -17.80 1.63 35.41
N PHE A 130 -18.56 1.95 36.47
CA PHE A 130 -19.49 1.01 37.11
C PHE A 130 -20.84 0.84 36.40
N LYS A 131 -21.24 1.71 35.46
CA LYS A 131 -22.47 1.51 34.65
C LYS A 131 -22.24 0.96 33.25
N VAL A 132 -21.11 1.31 32.60
CA VAL A 132 -20.89 1.01 31.17
C VAL A 132 -19.90 -0.13 30.99
N ILE A 133 -18.79 -0.13 31.73
CA ILE A 133 -17.65 -1.03 31.48
C ILE A 133 -17.80 -2.37 32.24
N LYS A 134 -18.48 -2.38 33.40
CA LYS A 134 -18.62 -3.59 34.22
C LYS A 134 -20.03 -3.79 34.79
N PRO A 135 -20.97 -4.35 34.01
CA PRO A 135 -22.27 -4.79 34.53
C PRO A 135 -22.07 -5.97 35.49
N ASN A 136 -22.09 -5.70 36.80
CA ASN A 136 -21.98 -6.75 37.81
C ASN A 136 -23.20 -7.68 37.74
N GLN A 137 -22.95 -8.97 37.54
CA GLN A 137 -23.95 -10.02 37.76
C GLN A 137 -24.41 -9.99 39.22
N SER A 138 -25.72 -10.00 39.44
CA SER A 138 -26.33 -10.21 40.77
C SER A 138 -27.46 -11.21 40.67
N SER A 139 -27.27 -12.36 41.32
CA SER A 139 -28.16 -13.52 41.26
C SER A 139 -29.55 -13.21 41.81
N SER A 140 -30.59 -13.48 41.03
CA SER A 140 -31.96 -13.63 41.56
C SER A 140 -32.16 -15.06 42.05
N ALA A 141 -32.70 -15.21 43.26
CA ALA A 141 -32.79 -16.50 43.95
C ALA A 141 -33.89 -17.42 43.38
N ALA A 142 -33.74 -18.72 43.61
CA ALA A 142 -34.68 -19.75 43.17
C ALA A 142 -35.97 -19.80 44.00
N ALA A 143 -37.05 -20.31 43.40
CA ALA A 143 -38.25 -20.77 44.09
C ALA A 143 -38.94 -21.90 43.31
N ALA A 144 -39.62 -22.79 44.05
CA ALA A 144 -40.52 -23.86 43.59
C ALA A 144 -39.92 -25.02 42.75
N GLU A 145 -39.76 -26.17 43.40
CA GLU A 145 -39.80 -27.48 42.76
C GLU A 145 -41.26 -27.84 42.37
N SER A 146 -41.46 -28.60 41.29
CA SER A 146 -42.58 -29.57 41.24
C SER A 146 -42.29 -30.71 40.27
N SER A 147 -42.56 -31.94 40.73
CA SER A 147 -42.40 -33.20 40.00
C SER A 147 -43.42 -33.39 38.87
N GLY A 148 -43.03 -34.01 37.75
CA GLY A 148 -43.97 -34.48 36.71
C GLY A 148 -43.31 -35.40 35.69
N ALA A 149 -43.84 -36.61 35.50
CA ALA A 149 -43.19 -37.68 34.73
C ALA A 149 -43.61 -37.79 33.26
N GLY A 150 -42.70 -38.30 32.42
CA GLY A 150 -43.03 -39.15 31.27
C GLY A 150 -43.12 -38.46 29.89
N GLY A 151 -42.49 -39.08 28.88
CA GLY A 151 -42.59 -38.65 27.48
C GLY A 151 -41.47 -39.21 26.59
N SER A 152 -41.66 -40.41 26.04
CA SER A 152 -40.74 -41.01 25.06
C SER A 152 -41.06 -40.56 23.63
N GLY A 153 -40.06 -40.11 22.87
CA GLY A 153 -40.22 -39.82 21.44
C GLY A 153 -38.88 -39.78 20.71
N SER A 154 -38.66 -40.73 19.80
CA SER A 154 -37.52 -40.77 18.91
C SER A 154 -37.79 -39.97 17.64
N GLY A 155 -36.93 -39.02 17.28
CA GLY A 155 -37.04 -38.29 16.02
C GLY A 155 -35.68 -37.77 15.54
N SER A 156 -35.13 -38.42 14.51
CA SER A 156 -33.95 -37.93 13.79
C SER A 156 -34.37 -36.83 12.81
N ALA A 157 -33.85 -35.61 12.97
CA ALA A 157 -34.08 -34.49 12.06
C ALA A 157 -32.78 -33.73 11.78
N THR A 158 -32.54 -33.42 10.52
CA THR A 158 -31.38 -32.68 10.03
C THR A 158 -31.43 -31.21 10.49
N PRO A 159 -30.29 -30.58 10.84
CA PRO A 159 -30.23 -29.12 10.97
C PRO A 159 -30.58 -28.45 9.63
N GLY A 160 -31.69 -27.72 9.60
CA GLY A 160 -32.12 -26.93 8.44
C GLY A 160 -31.32 -25.65 8.29
N ALA A 161 -31.32 -25.07 7.08
CA ALA A 161 -30.68 -23.78 6.83
C ALA A 161 -31.33 -22.65 7.65
N PRO A 162 -30.55 -21.67 8.15
CA PRO A 162 -31.08 -20.52 8.86
C PRO A 162 -31.91 -19.64 7.91
N SER A 163 -33.10 -19.23 8.36
CA SER A 163 -34.01 -18.40 7.57
C SER A 163 -33.64 -16.91 7.64
N ASN A 164 -33.51 -16.26 6.48
CA ASN A 164 -33.47 -14.81 6.35
C ASN A 164 -34.70 -14.15 7.03
N GLY A 165 -34.52 -13.00 7.70
CA GLY A 165 -35.67 -12.25 8.22
C GLY A 165 -35.38 -11.22 9.33
N SER A 166 -34.42 -10.31 9.16
CA SER A 166 -34.28 -9.14 10.04
C SER A 166 -33.73 -7.95 9.26
N GLY A 167 -34.65 -7.18 8.65
CA GLY A 167 -34.30 -5.95 7.95
C GLY A 167 -33.94 -4.83 8.92
N ILE A 168 -32.90 -4.05 8.59
CA ILE A 168 -32.41 -2.97 9.46
C ILE A 168 -33.37 -1.78 9.36
N VAL A 169 -34.23 -1.62 10.37
CA VAL A 169 -35.10 -0.45 10.52
C VAL A 169 -34.29 0.70 11.08
N TYR A 170 -33.68 1.49 10.19
CA TYR A 170 -33.02 2.75 10.53
C TYR A 170 -34.00 3.70 11.26
N GLN A 171 -33.63 4.14 12.46
CA GLN A 171 -34.31 5.22 13.18
C GLN A 171 -33.30 6.32 13.52
N GLY A 172 -33.40 7.46 12.83
CA GLY A 172 -32.47 8.57 12.97
C GLY A 172 -32.58 9.56 11.81
N ALA A 173 -31.67 10.51 11.73
CA ALA A 173 -31.48 11.33 10.54
C ALA A 173 -30.80 10.52 9.42
N THR A 174 -31.10 10.84 8.16
CA THR A 174 -30.43 10.25 6.99
C THR A 174 -29.25 11.09 6.48
N SER A 175 -28.97 12.22 7.12
CA SER A 175 -27.82 13.09 6.83
C SER A 175 -27.54 14.04 7.99
N GLY A 176 -26.32 14.56 8.09
CA GLY A 176 -25.96 15.58 9.07
C GLY A 176 -24.55 16.13 8.92
N GLY A 177 -24.13 16.96 9.87
CA GLY A 177 -22.78 17.55 9.93
C GLY A 177 -22.21 17.51 11.35
N TYR A 178 -21.30 18.43 11.67
CA TYR A 178 -20.69 18.55 12.99
C TYR A 178 -21.69 18.46 14.15
N GLY A 179 -21.38 17.64 15.16
CA GLY A 179 -22.21 17.45 16.35
C GLY A 179 -23.38 16.48 16.20
N SER A 180 -23.57 15.88 15.02
CA SER A 180 -24.57 14.82 14.84
C SER A 180 -24.21 13.57 15.63
N THR A 181 -25.18 12.93 16.28
CA THR A 181 -25.02 11.55 16.77
C THR A 181 -25.10 10.59 15.59
N ILE A 182 -24.09 9.73 15.44
CA ILE A 182 -24.11 8.57 14.56
C ILE A 182 -24.51 7.35 15.38
N THR A 183 -25.32 6.47 14.79
CA THR A 183 -25.54 5.10 15.26
C THR A 183 -24.88 4.14 14.27
N MET A 184 -24.04 3.23 14.78
CA MET A 184 -23.38 2.18 14.01
C MET A 184 -24.29 0.94 13.86
N GLU A 185 -23.90 0.02 13.00
CA GLU A 185 -24.64 -1.24 12.71
C GLU A 185 -24.89 -2.12 13.96
N ASP A 186 -24.00 -2.05 14.96
CA ASP A 186 -24.13 -2.77 16.23
C ASP A 186 -25.00 -2.05 17.29
N GLY A 187 -25.55 -0.89 16.95
CA GLY A 187 -26.37 -0.06 17.83
C GLY A 187 -25.58 0.86 18.78
N THR A 188 -24.24 0.83 18.76
CA THR A 188 -23.42 1.81 19.50
C THR A 188 -23.44 3.19 18.81
N THR A 189 -23.03 4.23 19.53
CA THR A 189 -23.16 5.62 19.06
C THR A 189 -21.95 6.48 19.37
N PHE A 190 -21.53 7.30 18.40
CA PHE A 190 -20.50 8.33 18.56
C PHE A 190 -20.99 9.69 18.04
N THR A 191 -20.21 10.76 18.25
CA THR A 191 -20.53 12.10 17.73
C THR A 191 -19.65 12.43 16.53
N TYR A 192 -20.25 12.84 15.41
CA TYR A 192 -19.52 13.26 14.21
C TYR A 192 -18.80 14.59 14.46
N ALA A 193 -17.50 14.52 14.76
CA ALA A 193 -16.69 15.64 15.26
C ALA A 193 -16.00 16.48 14.17
N ASN A 194 -16.37 16.31 12.89
CA ASN A 194 -15.74 16.98 11.75
C ASN A 194 -16.02 18.50 11.75
N THR A 195 -15.02 19.29 12.17
CA THR A 195 -15.08 20.76 12.23
C THR A 195 -14.89 21.45 10.87
N PHE A 196 -14.56 20.70 9.82
CA PHE A 196 -14.19 21.22 8.49
C PHE A 196 -15.37 21.38 7.51
N GLY A 197 -16.60 21.39 8.05
CA GLY A 197 -17.83 21.55 7.28
C GLY A 197 -18.22 20.31 6.48
N GLY A 198 -17.72 19.13 6.85
CA GLY A 198 -18.12 17.87 6.22
C GLY A 198 -19.58 17.51 6.51
N ILE A 199 -20.20 16.86 5.53
CA ILE A 199 -21.60 16.42 5.54
C ILE A 199 -21.62 14.91 5.32
N TRP A 200 -22.22 14.18 6.25
CA TRP A 200 -22.45 12.74 6.11
C TRP A 200 -23.86 12.45 5.58
N VAL A 201 -24.01 11.36 4.83
CA VAL A 201 -25.31 10.91 4.28
C VAL A 201 -25.43 9.39 4.39
N ALA A 202 -26.53 8.92 4.94
CA ALA A 202 -26.92 7.51 5.01
C ALA A 202 -28.45 7.40 4.90
N ASP A 203 -28.97 7.46 3.67
CA ASP A 203 -30.39 7.18 3.42
C ASP A 203 -30.57 5.66 3.18
N PRO A 204 -31.31 4.93 4.03
CA PRO A 204 -31.56 3.50 3.84
C PRO A 204 -32.41 3.19 2.60
N LYS A 205 -33.07 4.20 1.98
CA LYS A 205 -33.86 4.07 0.75
C LYS A 205 -33.02 4.28 -0.50
N ASP A 206 -31.98 5.10 -0.40
CA ASP A 206 -30.99 5.43 -1.43
C ASP A 206 -29.55 5.17 -0.90
N PRO A 207 -29.16 3.89 -0.76
CA PRO A 207 -27.87 3.52 -0.15
C PRO A 207 -26.65 3.86 -1.01
N TYR A 208 -26.86 4.29 -2.27
CA TYR A 208 -25.81 4.73 -3.18
C TYR A 208 -25.74 6.27 -3.28
N ASN A 209 -26.45 6.99 -2.41
CA ASN A 209 -26.47 8.44 -2.40
C ASN A 209 -25.05 9.04 -2.28
N ASN A 210 -24.73 9.94 -3.21
CA ASN A 210 -23.41 10.53 -3.36
C ASN A 210 -23.34 11.99 -2.87
N ASN A 211 -24.33 12.48 -2.11
CA ASN A 211 -24.37 13.88 -1.65
C ASN A 211 -23.47 14.16 -0.42
N ALA A 212 -22.78 13.14 0.12
CA ALA A 212 -21.81 13.30 1.20
C ALA A 212 -20.55 14.03 0.73
N GLN A 213 -19.93 14.78 1.65
CA GLN A 213 -18.76 15.62 1.40
C GLN A 213 -17.82 15.58 2.60
N ALA A 214 -16.56 15.14 2.43
CA ALA A 214 -15.64 14.98 3.56
C ALA A 214 -15.27 16.33 4.23
N GLN A 215 -15.07 17.40 3.46
CA GLN A 215 -14.85 18.76 3.96
C GLN A 215 -15.40 19.77 2.96
N SER A 216 -15.72 20.99 3.41
CA SER A 216 -16.26 22.09 2.59
C SER A 216 -15.41 22.52 1.39
N TRP A 217 -14.14 22.08 1.30
CA TRP A 217 -13.20 22.35 0.21
C TRP A 217 -12.87 21.11 -0.66
N SER A 218 -13.38 19.94 -0.30
CA SER A 218 -13.21 18.69 -1.07
C SER A 218 -14.48 18.47 -1.90
N PRO A 219 -14.42 18.06 -3.18
CA PRO A 219 -15.63 17.86 -3.98
C PRO A 219 -16.49 16.72 -3.39
N PRO A 220 -17.82 16.90 -3.26
CA PRO A 220 -18.74 15.82 -2.85
C PRO A 220 -18.68 14.64 -3.82
N LEU A 221 -19.13 13.46 -3.40
CA LEU A 221 -19.07 12.24 -4.22
C LEU A 221 -19.99 12.28 -5.46
N ASN A 222 -20.94 13.24 -5.54
CA ASN A 222 -21.78 13.45 -6.71
C ASN A 222 -21.08 14.28 -7.81
N GLN A 223 -19.83 14.70 -7.56
CA GLN A 223 -18.94 15.33 -8.53
C GLN A 223 -17.77 14.39 -8.85
N SER A 224 -17.28 14.45 -10.08
CA SER A 224 -16.01 13.82 -10.47
C SER A 224 -14.84 14.48 -9.74
N TRP A 225 -13.73 13.76 -9.61
CA TRP A 225 -12.48 14.31 -9.06
C TRP A 225 -11.70 15.03 -10.18
N ASP A 226 -11.28 16.27 -9.94
CA ASP A 226 -10.41 17.01 -10.86
C ASP A 226 -8.96 16.60 -10.61
N TRP A 227 -8.44 15.72 -11.46
CA TRP A 227 -7.09 15.18 -11.31
C TRP A 227 -5.96 16.20 -11.50
N GLU A 228 -6.21 17.39 -12.05
CA GLU A 228 -5.19 18.45 -12.11
C GLU A 228 -5.21 19.30 -10.84
N ASN A 229 -6.41 19.73 -10.42
CA ASN A 229 -6.60 20.79 -9.42
C ASN A 229 -6.91 20.28 -7.99
N ASP A 230 -7.53 19.11 -7.84
CA ASP A 230 -7.78 18.53 -6.52
C ASP A 230 -6.50 17.92 -5.92
N VAL A 231 -6.50 17.77 -4.58
CA VAL A 231 -5.36 17.30 -3.81
C VAL A 231 -5.78 16.14 -2.91
N ILE A 232 -5.18 14.97 -3.15
CA ILE A 232 -5.39 13.75 -2.37
C ILE A 232 -4.66 13.91 -1.02
N ARG A 233 -5.43 13.90 0.06
CA ARG A 233 -4.95 13.87 1.45
C ARG A 233 -5.60 12.68 2.12
N GLY A 234 -4.88 11.56 2.19
CA GLY A 234 -5.43 10.30 2.66
C GLY A 234 -4.56 9.55 3.67
N VAL A 235 -5.11 8.44 4.12
CA VAL A 235 -4.41 7.42 4.92
C VAL A 235 -4.65 6.06 4.30
N ASN A 236 -3.71 5.16 4.51
CA ASN A 236 -3.89 3.75 4.24
C ASN A 236 -4.67 3.08 5.37
N LEU A 237 -5.35 2.00 5.03
CA LEU A 237 -5.98 1.06 5.96
C LEU A 237 -5.15 -0.24 6.05
N GLY A 238 -3.82 -0.09 6.07
CA GLY A 238 -2.85 -1.18 6.22
C GLY A 238 -3.01 -1.92 7.54
N GLY A 239 -2.59 -3.18 7.59
CA GLY A 239 -2.84 -4.09 8.72
C GLY A 239 -4.29 -4.56 8.89
N TRP A 240 -5.28 -4.07 8.11
CA TRP A 240 -6.69 -4.44 8.26
C TRP A 240 -7.07 -5.72 7.52
N LEU A 241 -7.28 -5.63 6.20
CA LEU A 241 -7.68 -6.77 5.37
C LEU A 241 -6.48 -7.60 4.87
N VAL A 242 -5.28 -7.02 4.99
CA VAL A 242 -3.99 -7.70 4.92
C VAL A 242 -3.28 -7.36 6.24
N PRO A 243 -3.19 -8.30 7.20
CA PRO A 243 -2.48 -8.09 8.47
C PRO A 243 -0.97 -8.03 8.29
N GLU A 244 -0.32 -7.24 9.13
CA GLU A 244 1.13 -7.03 9.12
C GLU A 244 1.68 -7.03 10.56
N PRO A 245 2.79 -7.73 10.84
CA PRO A 245 3.29 -7.89 12.20
C PRO A 245 3.51 -6.60 12.97
N PHE A 246 4.05 -5.55 12.35
CA PHE A 246 4.33 -4.28 13.03
C PHE A 246 3.08 -3.41 13.23
N ILE A 247 2.05 -3.58 12.38
CA ILE A 247 0.80 -2.81 12.45
C ILE A 247 -0.18 -3.47 13.44
N VAL A 248 -0.21 -4.80 13.51
CA VAL A 248 -1.16 -5.56 14.35
C VAL A 248 -0.46 -6.65 15.17
N PRO A 249 0.57 -6.31 15.98
CA PRO A 249 1.44 -7.28 16.65
C PRO A 249 0.67 -8.28 17.53
N ALA A 250 -0.44 -7.85 18.15
CA ALA A 250 -1.31 -8.70 18.96
C ALA A 250 -1.80 -9.99 18.27
N LEU A 251 -1.96 -10.01 16.95
CA LEU A 251 -2.31 -11.23 16.20
C LEU A 251 -1.14 -12.22 16.15
N TYR A 252 0.08 -11.70 15.96
CA TYR A 252 1.29 -12.46 15.71
C TYR A 252 1.97 -12.91 17.01
N GLU A 253 1.97 -12.09 18.06
CA GLU A 253 2.55 -12.37 19.38
C GLU A 253 2.04 -13.69 19.99
N LYS A 254 0.74 -13.96 19.83
CA LYS A 254 0.09 -15.21 20.24
C LYS A 254 0.76 -16.46 19.64
N TYR A 255 1.32 -16.33 18.44
CA TYR A 255 1.87 -17.41 17.64
C TYR A 255 3.39 -17.30 17.42
N GLN A 256 4.12 -16.69 18.37
CA GLN A 256 5.60 -16.69 18.34
C GLN A 256 6.22 -17.92 19.01
N ASN A 257 5.56 -18.49 20.03
CA ASN A 257 6.10 -19.59 20.85
C ASN A 257 5.61 -20.97 20.36
N ILE A 258 5.67 -21.20 19.04
CA ILE A 258 5.25 -22.45 18.37
C ILE A 258 6.35 -22.93 17.39
N SER A 259 6.17 -24.10 16.77
CA SER A 259 7.19 -24.73 15.91
C SER A 259 7.49 -24.00 14.60
N VAL A 260 6.53 -23.23 14.09
CA VAL A 260 6.67 -22.31 12.96
C VAL A 260 6.04 -20.99 13.40
N PRO A 261 6.83 -19.99 13.84
CA PRO A 261 6.30 -18.70 14.26
C PRO A 261 5.53 -18.00 13.14
N ALA A 262 4.50 -17.24 13.50
CA ALA A 262 3.79 -16.41 12.53
C ALA A 262 4.64 -15.18 12.14
N ILE A 263 4.96 -15.03 10.85
CA ILE A 263 5.79 -13.95 10.29
C ILE A 263 5.07 -13.14 9.19
N ASP A 264 4.00 -13.69 8.62
CA ASP A 264 3.17 -13.19 7.50
C ASP A 264 1.73 -13.72 7.62
N GLU A 265 0.78 -13.32 6.75
CA GLU A 265 -0.59 -13.88 6.84
C GLU A 265 -0.63 -15.39 6.53
N TRP A 266 0.30 -15.92 5.72
CA TRP A 266 0.39 -17.36 5.42
C TRP A 266 0.59 -18.19 6.70
N THR A 267 1.70 -17.97 7.39
CA THR A 267 2.06 -18.67 8.64
C THR A 267 1.11 -18.34 9.79
N LEU A 268 0.57 -17.11 9.83
CA LEU A 268 -0.51 -16.75 10.76
C LEU A 268 -1.77 -17.58 10.51
N SER A 269 -2.16 -17.76 9.24
CA SER A 269 -3.33 -18.56 8.86
C SER A 269 -3.14 -20.04 9.17
N GLU A 270 -1.95 -20.60 8.92
CA GLU A 270 -1.61 -21.98 9.32
C GLU A 270 -1.71 -22.18 10.84
N ALA A 271 -1.13 -21.25 11.61
CA ALA A 271 -1.18 -21.29 13.08
C ALA A 271 -2.61 -21.12 13.62
N MET A 272 -3.39 -20.20 13.06
CA MET A 272 -4.80 -20.00 13.40
C MET A 272 -5.66 -21.20 13.01
N ALA A 273 -5.42 -21.85 11.86
CA ALA A 273 -6.14 -23.05 11.44
C ALA A 273 -5.88 -24.25 12.37
N ALA A 274 -4.65 -24.39 12.89
CA ALA A 274 -4.33 -25.38 13.91
C ALA A 274 -5.01 -25.05 15.27
N ASP A 275 -5.09 -23.77 15.63
CA ASP A 275 -5.74 -23.27 16.85
C ASP A 275 -7.28 -23.23 16.77
N THR A 276 -7.86 -24.41 16.52
CA THR A 276 -9.31 -24.63 16.53
C THR A 276 -9.97 -24.27 17.86
N ALA A 277 -9.25 -24.37 18.98
CA ALA A 277 -9.74 -23.99 20.31
C ALA A 277 -9.81 -22.47 20.51
N GLY A 278 -8.88 -21.72 19.91
CA GLY A 278 -8.87 -20.25 19.88
C GLY A 278 -9.79 -19.61 18.83
N GLY A 279 -10.53 -20.42 18.05
CA GLY A 279 -11.51 -19.96 17.05
C GLY A 279 -11.14 -20.27 15.59
N GLY A 280 -10.04 -20.98 15.34
CA GLY A 280 -9.63 -21.30 13.97
C GLY A 280 -9.24 -20.06 13.16
N LEU A 281 -9.37 -20.15 11.84
CA LEU A 281 -9.26 -19.00 10.91
C LEU A 281 -10.30 -17.88 11.18
N GLY A 282 -11.37 -18.15 11.94
CA GLY A 282 -12.38 -17.13 12.31
C GLY A 282 -11.85 -15.97 13.16
N GLN A 283 -10.62 -16.11 13.67
CA GLN A 283 -9.88 -15.02 14.31
C GLN A 283 -9.56 -13.87 13.32
N LEU A 284 -9.31 -14.16 12.04
CA LEU A 284 -9.15 -13.13 11.01
C LEU A 284 -10.43 -12.34 10.79
N GLU A 285 -11.61 -12.99 10.78
CA GLU A 285 -12.88 -12.25 10.73
C GLU A 285 -13.10 -11.39 11.97
N THR A 286 -12.73 -11.90 13.15
CA THR A 286 -12.79 -11.12 14.39
C THR A 286 -11.94 -9.86 14.30
N HIS A 287 -10.71 -9.98 13.77
CA HIS A 287 -9.84 -8.85 13.45
C HIS A 287 -10.47 -7.87 12.46
N TYR A 288 -10.95 -8.36 11.29
CA TYR A 288 -11.60 -7.52 10.28
C TYR A 288 -12.81 -6.75 10.85
N LYS A 289 -13.54 -7.33 11.82
CA LYS A 289 -14.68 -6.70 12.48
C LYS A 289 -14.30 -5.63 13.50
N THR A 290 -13.14 -5.73 14.16
CA THR A 290 -12.80 -4.87 15.31
C THR A 290 -11.65 -3.89 15.07
N PHE A 291 -10.78 -4.13 14.07
CA PHE A 291 -9.61 -3.26 13.87
C PHE A 291 -9.96 -1.95 13.18
N ILE A 292 -10.59 -1.95 12.02
CA ILE A 292 -11.14 -0.74 11.38
C ILE A 292 -12.67 -0.81 11.43
N THR A 293 -13.27 0.31 11.84
CA THR A 293 -14.70 0.46 12.13
C THR A 293 -15.30 1.64 11.38
N GLU A 294 -16.62 1.81 11.45
CA GLU A 294 -17.27 3.01 10.91
C GLU A 294 -16.74 4.31 11.57
N GLU A 295 -16.43 4.27 12.86
CA GLU A 295 -15.91 5.44 13.59
C GLU A 295 -14.54 5.87 13.03
N ASP A 296 -13.70 4.93 12.60
CA ASP A 296 -12.41 5.25 11.96
C ASP A 296 -12.61 6.09 10.69
N PHE A 297 -13.56 5.74 9.82
CA PHE A 297 -13.88 6.53 8.62
C PHE A 297 -14.43 7.92 8.98
N ALA A 298 -15.24 8.03 10.02
CA ALA A 298 -15.71 9.32 10.52
C ALA A 298 -14.57 10.19 11.10
N GLN A 299 -13.63 9.58 11.82
CA GLN A 299 -12.44 10.25 12.37
C GLN A 299 -11.46 10.67 11.26
N ILE A 300 -11.28 9.87 10.20
CA ILE A 300 -10.48 10.21 9.01
C ILE A 300 -11.04 11.47 8.33
N ALA A 301 -12.35 11.52 8.06
CA ALA A 301 -12.99 12.72 7.50
C ALA A 301 -12.87 13.93 8.45
N ALA A 302 -13.00 13.72 9.76
CA ALA A 302 -12.82 14.76 10.78
C ALA A 302 -11.38 15.27 10.93
N ALA A 303 -10.38 14.47 10.51
CA ALA A 303 -8.97 14.88 10.44
C ALA A 303 -8.62 15.73 9.20
N GLY A 304 -9.61 16.12 8.39
CA GLY A 304 -9.41 16.91 7.17
C GLY A 304 -8.92 16.10 5.97
N LEU A 305 -8.97 14.76 6.05
CA LEU A 305 -8.59 13.83 4.99
C LEU A 305 -9.78 13.54 4.08
N ASN A 306 -9.55 13.44 2.77
CA ASN A 306 -10.59 13.29 1.75
C ASN A 306 -10.57 11.95 1.00
N TRP A 307 -9.57 11.11 1.29
CA TRP A 307 -9.39 9.79 0.69
C TRP A 307 -8.94 8.73 1.69
N VAL A 308 -9.18 7.46 1.37
CA VAL A 308 -8.49 6.30 1.95
C VAL A 308 -7.85 5.46 0.84
N ARG A 309 -6.70 4.83 1.11
CA ARG A 309 -6.20 3.69 0.32
C ARG A 309 -6.54 2.42 1.08
N LEU A 310 -7.17 1.48 0.39
CA LEU A 310 -7.67 0.23 0.96
C LEU A 310 -6.91 -0.95 0.33
N PRO A 311 -5.82 -1.41 0.97
CA PRO A 311 -5.21 -2.70 0.68
C PRO A 311 -6.25 -3.82 0.76
N ILE A 312 -6.41 -4.56 -0.33
CA ILE A 312 -7.21 -5.78 -0.40
C ILE A 312 -6.36 -6.95 -0.90
N PRO A 313 -6.52 -8.15 -0.31
CA PRO A 313 -5.85 -9.33 -0.81
C PRO A 313 -6.64 -10.04 -1.91
N PHE A 314 -5.96 -10.80 -2.77
CA PHE A 314 -6.67 -11.60 -3.78
C PHE A 314 -7.60 -12.68 -3.20
N TRP A 315 -7.32 -13.19 -1.99
CA TRP A 315 -8.21 -14.15 -1.31
C TRP A 315 -9.52 -13.55 -0.81
N ALA A 316 -9.69 -12.23 -0.85
CA ALA A 316 -11.02 -11.60 -0.76
C ALA A 316 -11.95 -12.06 -1.90
N ILE A 317 -11.38 -12.44 -3.07
CA ILE A 317 -12.10 -13.01 -4.21
C ILE A 317 -12.07 -14.54 -4.12
N GLN A 318 -10.89 -15.13 -4.22
CA GLN A 318 -10.70 -16.58 -4.15
C GLN A 318 -9.25 -16.97 -3.86
N LYS A 319 -9.09 -18.20 -3.38
CA LYS A 319 -7.80 -18.91 -3.25
C LYS A 319 -7.91 -20.32 -3.85
N TYR A 320 -6.76 -20.94 -4.10
CA TYR A 320 -6.62 -22.39 -4.33
C TYR A 320 -6.56 -23.14 -2.98
N ASP A 321 -6.44 -24.46 -2.99
CA ASP A 321 -6.64 -25.27 -1.78
C ASP A 321 -5.40 -25.27 -0.87
N GLU A 322 -4.20 -25.21 -1.45
CA GLU A 322 -2.89 -25.16 -0.79
C GLU A 322 -2.60 -23.82 -0.06
N GLU A 323 -3.30 -22.76 -0.43
CA GLU A 323 -3.13 -21.42 0.16
C GLU A 323 -3.92 -21.35 1.48
N PRO A 324 -3.36 -20.97 2.65
CA PRO A 324 -4.02 -21.15 3.95
C PRO A 324 -5.09 -20.10 4.29
N PHE A 325 -5.20 -19.03 3.49
CA PHE A 325 -5.95 -17.81 3.80
C PHE A 325 -7.46 -17.98 4.02
N LEU A 326 -8.08 -16.99 4.71
CA LEU A 326 -9.53 -16.92 4.90
C LEU A 326 -10.26 -16.44 3.63
N LYS A 327 -10.61 -17.38 2.75
CA LYS A 327 -11.29 -17.14 1.46
C LYS A 327 -12.60 -16.33 1.61
N GLY A 328 -12.74 -15.27 0.82
CA GLY A 328 -14.00 -14.54 0.58
C GLY A 328 -14.45 -13.59 1.68
N VAL A 329 -14.11 -13.85 2.95
CA VAL A 329 -14.65 -13.10 4.09
C VAL A 329 -14.24 -11.63 4.07
N ALA A 330 -13.00 -11.32 3.66
CA ALA A 330 -12.51 -9.95 3.55
C ALA A 330 -13.39 -9.07 2.62
N TRP A 331 -14.03 -9.63 1.58
CA TRP A 331 -14.92 -8.88 0.70
C TRP A 331 -16.11 -8.26 1.43
N THR A 332 -16.66 -8.94 2.44
CA THR A 332 -17.72 -8.39 3.30
C THR A 332 -17.29 -7.07 3.95
N TYR A 333 -16.03 -6.95 4.32
CA TYR A 333 -15.46 -5.77 4.98
C TYR A 333 -15.03 -4.70 3.95
N VAL A 334 -14.66 -5.09 2.73
CA VAL A 334 -14.54 -4.16 1.58
C VAL A 334 -15.88 -3.47 1.30
N LEU A 335 -17.00 -4.20 1.28
CA LEU A 335 -18.32 -3.60 1.10
C LEU A 335 -18.72 -2.66 2.26
N LYS A 336 -18.29 -2.95 3.50
CA LYS A 336 -18.44 -2.02 4.63
C LYS A 336 -17.59 -0.76 4.47
N ALA A 337 -16.33 -0.91 4.04
CA ALA A 337 -15.48 0.23 3.69
C ALA A 337 -16.11 1.12 2.60
N PHE A 338 -16.73 0.53 1.58
CA PHE A 338 -17.43 1.28 0.53
C PHE A 338 -18.65 2.04 1.08
N ALA A 339 -19.42 1.44 1.98
CA ALA A 339 -20.54 2.09 2.64
C ALA A 339 -20.09 3.24 3.56
N TRP A 340 -19.05 3.02 4.37
CA TRP A 340 -18.52 4.02 5.31
C TRP A 340 -17.83 5.18 4.61
N ALA A 341 -17.01 4.91 3.58
CA ALA A 341 -16.40 5.95 2.75
C ALA A 341 -17.48 6.83 2.09
N ARG A 342 -18.50 6.20 1.48
CA ARG A 342 -19.63 6.93 0.90
C ARG A 342 -20.36 7.76 1.95
N LYS A 343 -20.64 7.19 3.13
CA LYS A 343 -21.33 7.87 4.23
C LYS A 343 -20.62 9.16 4.66
N TYR A 344 -19.30 9.18 4.67
CA TYR A 344 -18.49 10.32 5.12
C TYR A 344 -17.85 11.14 3.98
N GLY A 345 -18.24 10.89 2.73
CA GLY A 345 -17.79 11.67 1.57
C GLY A 345 -16.33 11.45 1.17
N LEU A 346 -15.73 10.33 1.59
CA LEU A 346 -14.35 9.93 1.30
C LEU A 346 -14.30 9.15 -0.02
N ARG A 347 -13.26 9.38 -0.83
CA ARG A 347 -12.94 8.54 -2.00
C ARG A 347 -11.96 7.43 -1.66
N ILE A 348 -11.92 6.39 -2.49
CA ILE A 348 -11.13 5.18 -2.26
C ILE A 348 -10.11 4.99 -3.41
N ASN A 349 -8.85 4.80 -3.05
CA ASN A 349 -7.90 4.03 -3.86
C ASN A 349 -8.05 2.56 -3.46
N LEU A 350 -8.62 1.73 -4.33
CA LEU A 350 -8.74 0.30 -4.07
C LEU A 350 -7.47 -0.38 -4.55
N ASP A 351 -6.72 -1.00 -3.65
CA ASP A 351 -5.36 -1.45 -3.91
C ASP A 351 -5.25 -2.96 -3.81
N LEU A 352 -4.95 -3.64 -4.93
CA LEU A 352 -4.71 -5.08 -4.94
C LEU A 352 -3.29 -5.36 -4.40
N HIS A 353 -3.23 -5.53 -3.08
CA HIS A 353 -2.00 -5.51 -2.31
C HIS A 353 -1.19 -6.81 -2.41
N THR A 354 -1.83 -7.91 -2.80
CA THR A 354 -1.24 -9.25 -2.81
C THR A 354 -1.48 -9.98 -4.13
N MET A 355 -0.44 -10.66 -4.63
CA MET A 355 -0.49 -11.48 -5.84
C MET A 355 -0.18 -12.96 -5.55
N PRO A 356 -0.78 -13.90 -6.31
CA PRO A 356 -0.33 -15.29 -6.38
C PRO A 356 1.17 -15.39 -6.65
N GLY A 357 1.88 -16.21 -5.87
CA GLY A 357 3.33 -16.35 -5.94
C GLY A 357 4.13 -15.22 -5.30
N SER A 358 3.48 -14.18 -4.77
CA SER A 358 4.07 -12.90 -4.34
C SER A 358 4.77 -12.11 -5.45
N GLN A 359 4.50 -10.80 -5.46
CA GLN A 359 5.14 -9.83 -6.35
C GLN A 359 6.40 -9.17 -5.77
N ASN A 360 6.71 -9.35 -4.48
CA ASN A 360 7.87 -8.71 -3.83
C ASN A 360 8.65 -9.59 -2.82
N GLY A 361 8.09 -10.71 -2.37
CA GLY A 361 8.69 -11.61 -1.38
C GLY A 361 8.56 -11.15 0.07
N TYR A 362 7.81 -10.07 0.34
CA TYR A 362 7.65 -9.49 1.67
C TYR A 362 6.36 -9.95 2.37
N ASN A 363 6.32 -9.89 3.69
CA ASN A 363 5.21 -10.39 4.52
C ASN A 363 3.83 -9.78 4.18
N HIS A 364 3.76 -8.47 3.92
CA HIS A 364 2.54 -7.78 3.48
C HIS A 364 2.03 -8.19 2.08
N SER A 365 2.79 -8.97 1.30
CA SER A 365 2.25 -9.64 0.09
C SER A 365 1.46 -10.93 0.41
N GLY A 366 1.32 -11.28 1.68
CA GLY A 366 0.63 -12.49 2.17
C GLY A 366 1.57 -13.63 2.54
N LYS A 367 2.64 -13.83 1.75
CA LYS A 367 3.68 -14.84 2.00
C LYS A 367 5.07 -14.23 1.78
N PHE A 368 5.94 -14.37 2.78
CA PHE A 368 7.34 -14.02 2.73
C PHE A 368 8.16 -15.05 1.92
N GLY A 369 9.27 -14.61 1.31
CA GLY A 369 10.24 -15.46 0.64
C GLY A 369 10.50 -15.10 -0.82
N GLN A 370 10.11 -15.99 -1.75
CA GLN A 370 10.40 -15.85 -3.18
C GLN A 370 9.38 -14.95 -3.90
N VAL A 371 9.77 -14.45 -5.07
CA VAL A 371 8.89 -13.77 -6.04
C VAL A 371 8.61 -14.75 -7.17
N ASP A 372 7.45 -15.39 -7.15
CA ASP A 372 6.96 -16.30 -8.20
C ASP A 372 5.87 -15.65 -9.08
N PHE A 373 5.54 -14.37 -8.88
CA PHE A 373 4.73 -13.59 -9.82
C PHE A 373 5.61 -13.02 -10.95
N LEU A 374 5.30 -13.33 -12.22
CA LEU A 374 6.06 -12.94 -13.43
C LEU A 374 7.56 -13.32 -13.44
N ASN A 375 8.02 -14.06 -12.45
CA ASN A 375 9.39 -14.54 -12.28
C ASN A 375 9.33 -16.04 -11.95
N GLY A 376 10.35 -16.79 -12.36
CA GLY A 376 10.41 -18.23 -12.16
C GLY A 376 9.56 -19.07 -13.11
N VAL A 377 9.55 -20.38 -12.86
CA VAL A 377 8.82 -21.35 -13.67
C VAL A 377 7.30 -21.13 -13.61
N MET A 378 6.77 -20.67 -12.48
CA MET A 378 5.34 -20.41 -12.30
C MET A 378 4.92 -18.97 -12.62
N GLY A 379 5.86 -18.11 -13.01
CA GLY A 379 5.65 -16.67 -13.25
C GLY A 379 4.46 -16.32 -14.13
N LEU A 380 4.29 -17.00 -15.27
CA LEU A 380 3.15 -16.78 -16.16
C LEU A 380 1.82 -17.28 -15.56
N ALA A 381 1.79 -18.49 -15.01
CA ALA A 381 0.60 -19.06 -14.39
C ALA A 381 0.09 -18.20 -13.21
N ASN A 382 1.00 -17.65 -12.41
CA ASN A 382 0.68 -16.71 -11.35
C ASN A 382 0.16 -15.36 -11.89
N SER A 383 0.79 -14.82 -12.95
CA SER A 383 0.31 -13.59 -13.60
C SER A 383 -1.10 -13.73 -14.21
N GLN A 384 -1.42 -14.92 -14.74
CA GLN A 384 -2.75 -15.26 -15.25
C GLN A 384 -3.84 -15.24 -14.15
N ARG A 385 -3.51 -15.66 -12.92
CA ARG A 385 -4.42 -15.53 -11.77
C ARG A 385 -4.54 -14.06 -11.34
N GLY A 386 -3.42 -13.35 -11.19
CA GLY A 386 -3.40 -11.95 -10.78
C GLY A 386 -4.19 -11.02 -11.70
N LEU A 387 -4.00 -11.14 -13.02
CA LEU A 387 -4.74 -10.35 -14.02
C LEU A 387 -6.25 -10.62 -13.99
N HIS A 388 -6.68 -11.85 -13.70
CA HIS A 388 -8.10 -12.12 -13.49
C HIS A 388 -8.66 -11.44 -12.25
N TYR A 389 -7.89 -11.32 -11.17
CA TYR A 389 -8.33 -10.60 -9.97
C TYR A 389 -8.47 -9.10 -10.24
N MET A 390 -7.52 -8.50 -10.98
CA MET A 390 -7.65 -7.13 -11.48
C MET A 390 -8.93 -6.94 -12.31
N ARG A 391 -9.21 -7.88 -13.23
CA ARG A 391 -10.43 -7.91 -14.07
C ARG A 391 -11.70 -7.96 -13.23
N ILE A 392 -11.83 -8.91 -12.31
CA ILE A 392 -13.02 -9.09 -11.47
C ILE A 392 -13.28 -7.84 -10.60
N LEU A 393 -12.22 -7.18 -10.13
CA LEU A 393 -12.34 -5.93 -9.37
C LEU A 393 -12.76 -4.77 -10.27
N ILE A 394 -12.20 -4.65 -11.47
CA ILE A 394 -12.59 -3.62 -12.46
C ILE A 394 -14.05 -3.77 -12.90
N GLU A 395 -14.49 -5.00 -13.18
CA GLU A 395 -15.90 -5.34 -13.46
C GLU A 395 -16.83 -4.87 -12.33
N PHE A 396 -16.41 -5.04 -11.07
CA PHE A 396 -17.20 -4.58 -9.93
C PHE A 396 -17.19 -3.04 -9.76
N ILE A 397 -16.03 -2.39 -9.78
CA ILE A 397 -15.91 -0.96 -9.43
C ILE A 397 -16.28 0.00 -10.58
N THR A 398 -16.39 -0.50 -11.81
CA THR A 398 -16.84 0.30 -12.97
C THR A 398 -18.36 0.49 -13.00
N GLN A 399 -19.13 -0.33 -12.27
CA GLN A 399 -20.57 -0.12 -12.09
C GLN A 399 -20.85 1.31 -11.59
N LYS A 400 -21.90 1.95 -12.13
CA LYS A 400 -22.29 3.36 -11.89
C LYS A 400 -22.39 3.73 -10.40
N GLU A 401 -22.74 2.77 -9.54
CA GLU A 401 -22.78 2.88 -8.09
C GLU A 401 -21.41 3.24 -7.47
N PHE A 402 -20.30 2.76 -8.05
CA PHE A 402 -18.96 2.85 -7.46
C PHE A 402 -18.03 3.82 -8.20
N ALA A 403 -18.28 4.15 -9.47
CA ALA A 403 -17.38 4.94 -10.33
C ALA A 403 -16.85 6.26 -9.70
N ASN A 404 -17.70 7.04 -9.01
CA ASN A 404 -17.26 8.26 -8.32
C ASN A 404 -16.65 8.03 -6.92
N LEU A 405 -16.94 6.89 -6.29
CA LEU A 405 -16.42 6.51 -4.97
C LEU A 405 -15.00 5.92 -5.09
N ILE A 406 -14.77 5.13 -6.14
CA ILE A 406 -13.54 4.39 -6.40
C ILE A 406 -12.98 4.78 -7.79
N PRO A 407 -12.67 6.06 -8.06
CA PRO A 407 -12.12 6.49 -9.34
C PRO A 407 -10.63 6.12 -9.50
N TYR A 408 -10.04 5.40 -8.53
CA TYR A 408 -8.63 5.03 -8.49
C TYR A 408 -8.45 3.56 -8.08
N PHE A 409 -7.65 2.83 -8.84
CA PHE A 409 -7.39 1.40 -8.62
C PHE A 409 -5.88 1.11 -8.67
N GLY A 410 -5.29 0.79 -7.52
CA GLY A 410 -3.95 0.22 -7.41
C GLY A 410 -3.96 -1.19 -7.97
N VAL A 411 -3.43 -1.37 -9.18
CA VAL A 411 -3.51 -2.66 -9.89
C VAL A 411 -2.65 -3.74 -9.21
N MET A 412 -1.54 -3.31 -8.59
CA MET A 412 -0.57 -4.18 -7.94
C MET A 412 0.35 -3.36 -7.02
N ASN A 413 0.35 -3.68 -5.73
CA ASN A 413 1.27 -3.08 -4.77
C ASN A 413 2.72 -3.58 -4.97
N GLU A 414 3.70 -2.67 -4.87
CA GLU A 414 5.13 -2.99 -4.65
C GLU A 414 5.81 -4.07 -5.52
N ALA A 415 5.36 -4.32 -6.75
CA ALA A 415 5.97 -5.32 -7.63
C ALA A 415 7.48 -5.09 -7.83
N LYS A 416 8.31 -6.08 -7.47
CA LYS A 416 9.77 -5.92 -7.38
C LYS A 416 10.44 -6.02 -8.76
N VAL A 417 10.37 -4.93 -9.52
CA VAL A 417 10.88 -4.78 -10.91
C VAL A 417 12.34 -5.22 -11.06
N LYS A 418 13.18 -4.98 -10.05
CA LYS A 418 14.59 -5.42 -10.02
C LYS A 418 14.76 -6.96 -10.08
N THR A 419 13.77 -7.72 -9.64
CA THR A 419 13.72 -9.20 -9.74
C THR A 419 13.01 -9.64 -11.03
N ILE A 420 11.83 -9.08 -11.30
CA ILE A 420 10.96 -9.51 -12.41
C ILE A 420 11.51 -9.10 -13.79
N GLY A 421 12.16 -7.94 -13.87
CA GLY A 421 12.66 -7.32 -15.11
C GLY A 421 11.70 -6.29 -15.70
N MET A 422 12.24 -5.15 -16.14
CA MET A 422 11.45 -4.03 -16.67
C MET A 422 10.67 -4.39 -17.94
N ASP A 423 11.27 -5.14 -18.86
CA ASP A 423 10.63 -5.53 -20.13
C ASP A 423 9.45 -6.51 -19.92
N VAL A 424 9.57 -7.38 -18.91
CA VAL A 424 8.51 -8.30 -18.46
C VAL A 424 7.34 -7.52 -17.86
N MET A 425 7.65 -6.52 -17.03
CA MET A 425 6.66 -5.62 -16.42
C MET A 425 6.01 -4.68 -17.44
N GLY A 426 6.74 -4.19 -18.45
CA GLY A 426 6.22 -3.42 -19.57
C GLY A 426 5.23 -4.21 -20.41
N SER A 427 5.61 -5.44 -20.76
CA SER A 427 4.78 -6.43 -21.45
C SER A 427 3.50 -6.75 -20.68
N PHE A 428 3.62 -6.98 -19.36
CA PHE A 428 2.46 -7.23 -18.49
C PHE A 428 1.55 -6.01 -18.37
N TYR A 429 2.07 -4.81 -18.09
CA TYR A 429 1.25 -3.62 -17.91
C TYR A 429 0.56 -3.17 -19.21
N LEU A 430 1.14 -3.41 -20.40
CA LEU A 430 0.44 -3.20 -21.67
C LEU A 430 -0.72 -4.19 -21.82
N HIS A 431 -0.48 -5.49 -21.61
CA HIS A 431 -1.54 -6.50 -21.71
C HIS A 431 -2.66 -6.29 -20.68
N MET A 432 -2.30 -5.92 -19.45
CA MET A 432 -3.22 -5.53 -18.39
C MET A 432 -4.04 -4.30 -18.80
N HIS A 433 -3.39 -3.22 -19.27
CA HIS A 433 -4.09 -2.02 -19.74
C HIS A 433 -5.16 -2.38 -20.78
N ASP A 434 -4.78 -3.12 -21.83
CA ASP A 434 -5.74 -3.50 -22.88
C ASP A 434 -6.86 -4.41 -22.33
N THR A 435 -6.54 -5.34 -21.43
CA THR A 435 -7.54 -6.22 -20.79
C THR A 435 -8.56 -5.42 -19.99
N LEU A 436 -8.10 -4.49 -19.15
CA LEU A 436 -8.99 -3.71 -18.28
C LEU A 436 -9.72 -2.59 -19.05
N ARG A 437 -9.12 -2.01 -20.09
CA ARG A 437 -9.75 -0.99 -20.95
C ARG A 437 -10.70 -1.57 -22.00
N ASN A 438 -10.62 -2.85 -22.34
CA ASN A 438 -11.67 -3.52 -23.11
C ASN A 438 -12.99 -3.56 -22.31
N ILE A 439 -12.92 -3.85 -21.00
CA ILE A 439 -14.08 -3.85 -20.09
C ILE A 439 -14.60 -2.44 -19.85
N THR A 440 -13.72 -1.50 -19.48
CA THR A 440 -14.17 -0.15 -19.07
C THR A 440 -14.45 0.79 -20.23
N GLY A 441 -13.92 0.51 -21.43
CA GLY A 441 -13.70 1.51 -22.47
C GLY A 441 -12.48 2.40 -22.18
N THR A 442 -12.10 3.23 -23.16
CA THR A 442 -11.00 4.22 -23.02
C THR A 442 -11.50 5.66 -22.99
N GLY A 443 -10.74 6.54 -22.35
CA GLY A 443 -11.00 7.98 -22.28
C GLY A 443 -11.73 8.43 -21.01
N ALA A 444 -11.81 9.74 -20.79
CA ALA A 444 -12.32 10.34 -19.56
C ALA A 444 -13.76 9.87 -19.23
N GLY A 445 -13.95 9.34 -18.01
CA GLY A 445 -15.21 8.77 -17.50
C GLY A 445 -15.34 7.24 -17.64
N ASN A 446 -14.52 6.60 -18.47
CA ASN A 446 -14.62 5.16 -18.75
C ASN A 446 -13.80 4.34 -17.73
N GLY A 447 -14.36 4.10 -16.55
CA GLY A 447 -13.71 3.39 -15.43
C GLY A 447 -12.60 4.19 -14.74
N PRO A 448 -11.89 3.59 -13.76
CA PRO A 448 -10.93 4.30 -12.89
C PRO A 448 -9.59 4.61 -13.57
N TYR A 449 -8.78 5.45 -12.92
CA TYR A 449 -7.34 5.50 -13.13
C TYR A 449 -6.68 4.20 -12.66
N LEU A 450 -5.76 3.67 -13.46
CA LEU A 450 -4.98 2.47 -13.16
C LEU A 450 -3.63 2.89 -12.55
N SER A 451 -3.50 2.83 -11.22
CA SER A 451 -2.23 3.14 -10.53
C SER A 451 -1.28 1.95 -10.62
N ILE A 452 -0.05 2.20 -11.06
CA ILE A 452 1.06 1.24 -11.02
C ILE A 452 2.13 1.74 -10.05
N HIS A 453 2.64 0.84 -9.19
CA HIS A 453 3.75 1.18 -8.30
C HIS A 453 5.09 1.29 -9.06
N ASP A 454 5.98 2.19 -8.61
CA ASP A 454 7.30 2.46 -9.20
C ASP A 454 8.29 1.28 -9.18
N GLY A 455 7.94 0.20 -8.49
CA GLY A 455 8.69 -1.05 -8.40
C GLY A 455 10.06 -0.93 -7.72
N PHE A 456 10.20 0.01 -6.80
CA PHE A 456 11.45 0.42 -6.13
C PHE A 456 12.48 0.99 -7.11
N GLN A 457 12.02 1.58 -8.22
CA GLN A 457 12.87 2.20 -9.24
C GLN A 457 12.76 3.72 -9.18
N SER A 458 13.78 4.44 -9.68
CA SER A 458 13.66 5.88 -9.85
C SER A 458 12.48 6.22 -10.76
N LEU A 459 11.66 7.22 -10.39
CA LEU A 459 10.53 7.70 -11.20
C LEU A 459 10.95 8.15 -12.61
N THR A 460 12.24 8.43 -12.83
CA THR A 460 12.82 8.71 -14.15
C THR A 460 12.81 7.53 -15.11
N LEU A 461 12.80 6.28 -14.61
CA LEU A 461 12.65 5.07 -15.43
C LEU A 461 11.26 4.97 -16.07
N TRP A 462 10.26 5.56 -15.43
CA TRP A 462 8.87 5.54 -15.86
C TRP A 462 8.48 6.74 -16.73
N ALA A 463 9.40 7.66 -17.02
CA ALA A 463 9.13 8.84 -17.84
C ALA A 463 8.59 8.46 -19.23
N ASP A 464 7.35 8.88 -19.52
CA ASP A 464 6.52 8.46 -20.67
C ASP A 464 6.45 6.94 -20.94
N PHE A 465 6.51 6.13 -19.89
CA PHE A 465 6.32 4.68 -19.97
C PHE A 465 4.98 4.32 -20.62
N LEU A 466 5.01 3.45 -21.64
CA LEU A 466 3.86 3.08 -22.49
C LEU A 466 3.15 4.33 -23.09
N PRO A 467 3.75 5.02 -24.08
CA PRO A 467 3.12 6.18 -24.71
C PRO A 467 1.92 5.74 -25.56
N GLY A 468 0.81 6.46 -25.41
CA GLY A 468 -0.51 6.09 -25.93
C GLY A 468 -1.43 5.39 -24.91
N ARG A 469 -1.01 5.25 -23.64
CA ARG A 469 -1.85 4.74 -22.52
C ARG A 469 -3.10 5.61 -22.26
N ASP A 470 -4.06 5.09 -21.52
CA ASP A 470 -5.25 5.81 -21.04
C ASP A 470 -5.35 5.79 -19.51
N ARG A 471 -5.11 6.96 -18.90
CA ARG A 471 -5.31 7.21 -17.46
C ARG A 471 -4.67 6.13 -16.58
N MET A 472 -3.38 5.92 -16.80
CA MET A 472 -2.53 5.28 -15.80
C MET A 472 -1.97 6.35 -14.86
N ALA A 473 -1.70 5.98 -13.62
CA ALA A 473 -1.01 6.82 -12.64
C ALA A 473 0.23 6.11 -12.09
N MET A 474 1.12 6.89 -11.47
CA MET A 474 2.33 6.42 -10.81
C MET A 474 2.16 6.50 -9.30
N ASP A 475 2.20 5.36 -8.62
CA ASP A 475 2.33 5.28 -7.16
C ASP A 475 3.79 5.12 -6.76
N THR A 476 4.23 5.90 -5.78
CA THR A 476 5.59 5.85 -5.23
C THR A 476 5.55 5.78 -3.70
N HIS A 477 6.42 4.97 -3.10
CA HIS A 477 6.44 4.72 -1.65
C HIS A 477 7.71 5.27 -0.98
N PRO A 478 7.87 6.60 -0.88
CA PRO A 478 9.08 7.23 -0.33
C PRO A 478 9.18 7.10 1.19
N TYR A 479 10.07 6.21 1.63
CA TYR A 479 10.47 6.04 3.02
C TYR A 479 11.93 6.46 3.26
N LEU A 480 12.24 7.00 4.45
CA LEU A 480 13.63 7.20 4.90
C LEU A 480 14.14 6.01 5.72
N ALA A 481 13.26 5.38 6.50
CA ALA A 481 13.55 4.26 7.41
C ALA A 481 14.42 3.15 6.83
N PHE A 482 14.19 2.75 5.57
CA PHE A 482 14.87 1.59 4.97
C PHE A 482 16.15 1.94 4.19
N THR A 483 16.66 3.17 4.34
CA THR A 483 17.87 3.68 3.67
C THR A 483 19.08 3.75 4.62
N THR A 484 20.16 4.41 4.21
CA THR A 484 21.26 4.75 5.13
C THR A 484 20.73 5.59 6.29
N GLN A 485 20.83 5.05 7.50
CA GLN A 485 20.34 5.69 8.72
C GLN A 485 21.07 7.02 8.98
N ASP A 486 20.35 8.04 9.47
CA ASP A 486 20.92 9.35 9.83
C ASP A 486 20.72 9.64 11.32
N PRO A 487 21.79 9.72 12.12
CA PRO A 487 21.71 9.97 13.56
C PRO A 487 21.46 11.44 13.92
N SER A 488 21.35 12.35 12.95
CA SER A 488 21.11 13.77 13.19
C SER A 488 19.78 14.02 13.89
N PRO A 489 19.68 14.99 14.82
CA PRO A 489 18.43 15.29 15.52
C PRO A 489 17.26 15.61 14.57
N VAL A 490 16.05 15.16 14.92
CA VAL A 490 14.82 15.28 14.10
C VAL A 490 14.62 16.70 13.56
N SER A 491 14.91 17.72 14.38
CA SER A 491 14.82 19.13 14.03
C SER A 491 15.63 19.52 12.78
N SER A 492 16.80 18.91 12.57
CA SER A 492 17.64 19.10 11.38
C SER A 492 17.20 18.24 10.18
N GLN A 493 16.46 17.14 10.42
CA GLN A 493 15.91 16.28 9.37
C GLN A 493 14.60 16.83 8.76
N THR A 494 13.96 17.82 9.40
CA THR A 494 12.64 18.39 9.03
C THR A 494 12.49 18.81 7.56
N GLN A 495 13.58 19.17 6.87
CA GLN A 495 13.55 19.62 5.46
C GLN A 495 13.99 18.54 4.47
N LYS A 496 14.30 17.32 4.91
CA LYS A 496 14.61 16.19 4.01
C LYS A 496 13.52 15.90 2.97
N PRO A 497 12.21 15.89 3.31
CA PRO A 497 11.16 15.55 2.34
C PRO A 497 11.12 16.49 1.13
N CYS A 498 11.21 17.81 1.38
CA CYS A 498 11.29 18.83 0.34
C CYS A 498 12.47 18.61 -0.61
N ASN A 499 13.64 18.30 -0.05
CA ASN A 499 14.89 18.12 -0.81
C ASN A 499 14.95 16.78 -1.56
N ALA A 500 14.40 15.71 -0.99
CA ALA A 500 14.50 14.36 -1.53
C ALA A 500 13.38 14.02 -2.52
N TRP A 501 12.14 14.42 -2.24
CA TRP A 501 10.97 13.89 -2.94
C TRP A 501 10.31 14.90 -3.89
N GLY A 502 10.20 16.17 -3.50
CA GLY A 502 9.42 17.17 -4.24
C GLY A 502 9.84 17.36 -5.70
N LYS A 503 11.15 17.31 -6.00
CA LYS A 503 11.66 17.35 -7.38
C LYS A 503 11.29 16.08 -8.18
N SER A 504 11.36 14.91 -7.56
CA SER A 504 11.08 13.63 -8.20
C SER A 504 9.58 13.50 -8.54
N VAL A 505 8.71 13.86 -7.60
CA VAL A 505 7.24 13.86 -7.77
C VAL A 505 6.82 14.80 -8.89
N ASN A 506 7.37 16.02 -8.98
CA ASN A 506 7.03 16.96 -10.06
C ASN A 506 7.62 16.57 -11.44
N ALA A 507 8.76 15.89 -11.47
CA ALA A 507 9.30 15.31 -12.71
C ALA A 507 8.43 14.13 -13.19
N SER A 508 8.00 13.26 -12.27
CA SER A 508 7.03 12.20 -12.55
C SER A 508 5.71 12.77 -13.03
N TRP A 509 5.18 13.83 -12.38
CA TRP A 509 3.95 14.49 -12.78
C TRP A 509 3.98 14.93 -14.25
N SER A 510 5.08 15.59 -14.63
CA SER A 510 5.24 16.18 -15.96
C SER A 510 5.56 15.17 -17.08
N SER A 511 5.93 13.94 -16.75
CA SER A 511 6.39 12.93 -17.73
C SER A 511 5.60 11.62 -17.71
N PHE A 512 5.07 11.21 -16.55
CA PHE A 512 4.18 10.07 -16.40
C PHE A 512 2.70 10.49 -16.47
N GLY A 513 2.31 11.51 -15.69
CA GLY A 513 0.93 11.96 -15.56
C GLY A 513 0.52 12.15 -14.10
N VAL A 514 -0.63 11.62 -13.68
CA VAL A 514 -1.01 11.61 -12.27
C VAL A 514 0.04 10.83 -11.47
N THR A 515 0.64 11.49 -10.47
CA THR A 515 1.55 10.86 -9.50
C THR A 515 0.94 10.96 -8.10
N THR A 516 1.04 9.88 -7.33
CA THR A 516 0.64 9.81 -5.92
C THR A 516 1.73 9.18 -5.06
N ALA A 517 1.89 9.68 -3.84
CA ALA A 517 2.64 8.96 -2.81
C ALA A 517 1.68 8.00 -2.08
N GLY A 518 1.52 6.79 -2.63
CA GLY A 518 0.64 5.74 -2.10
C GLY A 518 0.96 5.34 -0.66
N GLU A 519 2.22 5.52 -0.25
CA GLU A 519 2.67 5.31 1.12
C GLU A 519 3.80 6.28 1.52
N TRP A 520 3.77 6.75 2.77
CA TRP A 520 4.87 7.43 3.45
C TRP A 520 4.61 7.45 4.96
N ALA A 521 5.63 7.62 5.80
CA ALA A 521 5.51 7.66 7.26
C ALA A 521 6.42 8.72 7.89
N LEU A 522 6.34 8.90 9.21
CA LEU A 522 7.27 9.75 9.98
C LEU A 522 8.61 9.04 10.30
N ALA A 523 8.82 7.85 9.74
CA ALA A 523 9.91 6.95 10.09
C ALA A 523 11.25 7.46 9.50
N ILE A 524 11.95 8.26 10.31
CA ILE A 524 13.31 8.77 10.07
C ILE A 524 14.40 7.71 10.26
N ASN A 525 14.05 6.59 10.89
CA ASN A 525 14.85 5.38 11.08
C ASN A 525 13.93 4.14 11.09
N ASP A 526 14.50 2.94 11.16
CA ASP A 526 13.75 1.68 11.19
C ASP A 526 13.42 1.16 12.60
N CYS A 527 13.30 2.05 13.60
CA CYS A 527 12.85 1.67 14.93
C CYS A 527 11.34 1.40 14.98
N GLY A 528 11.00 0.23 15.53
CA GLY A 528 9.64 -0.16 15.92
C GLY A 528 9.52 -1.68 15.99
N LEU A 529 8.59 -2.21 16.78
CA LEU A 529 8.39 -3.66 16.91
C LEU A 529 8.08 -4.28 15.53
N TRP A 530 8.98 -5.14 15.05
CA TRP A 530 8.87 -5.87 13.77
C TRP A 530 8.72 -5.03 12.49
N VAL A 531 9.11 -3.74 12.51
CA VAL A 531 9.06 -2.84 11.32
C VAL A 531 9.83 -3.39 10.11
N ASN A 532 10.87 -4.20 10.34
CA ASN A 532 11.62 -4.89 9.28
C ASN A 532 11.14 -6.32 8.96
N GLY A 533 10.36 -6.93 9.85
CA GLY A 533 10.08 -8.37 9.85
C GLY A 533 9.99 -8.95 11.27
N VAL A 534 9.41 -10.14 11.41
CA VAL A 534 9.35 -10.86 12.68
C VAL A 534 10.67 -11.59 12.92
N GLY A 535 11.31 -11.30 14.06
CA GLY A 535 12.63 -11.82 14.42
C GLY A 535 13.81 -11.04 13.81
N ASP A 536 13.54 -10.14 12.86
CA ASP A 536 14.54 -9.22 12.31
C ASP A 536 14.87 -8.08 13.28
N GLY A 537 16.13 -7.64 13.28
CA GLY A 537 16.61 -6.50 14.04
C GLY A 537 16.39 -5.14 13.34
N THR A 538 17.14 -4.13 13.76
CA THR A 538 17.12 -2.78 13.16
C THR A 538 18.49 -2.41 12.58
N ARG A 539 18.50 -1.66 11.47
CA ARG A 539 19.69 -1.02 10.91
C ARG A 539 20.19 0.06 11.87
N TRP A 540 19.26 0.75 12.53
CA TRP A 540 19.54 1.78 13.52
C TRP A 540 20.41 1.28 14.69
N GLU A 541 20.14 0.10 15.25
CA GLU A 541 20.93 -0.50 16.34
C GLU A 541 22.04 -1.44 15.85
N GLY A 542 22.15 -1.66 14.54
CA GLY A 542 23.12 -2.58 13.93
C GLY A 542 22.82 -4.05 14.20
N THR A 543 21.55 -4.39 14.45
CA THR A 543 21.05 -5.75 14.73
C THR A 543 20.37 -6.40 13.53
N TYR A 544 20.01 -5.63 12.48
CA TYR A 544 19.52 -6.17 11.21
C TYR A 544 20.64 -6.89 10.42
N ALA A 545 20.27 -7.94 9.69
CA ALA A 545 21.22 -8.77 8.95
C ALA A 545 22.06 -7.95 7.94
N GLY A 546 23.39 -8.11 7.99
CA GLY A 546 24.34 -7.38 7.14
C GLY A 546 24.73 -5.98 7.62
N TYR A 547 24.13 -5.47 8.69
CA TYR A 547 24.52 -4.23 9.37
C TYR A 547 25.39 -4.55 10.60
N SER A 548 26.15 -3.57 11.11
CA SER A 548 27.00 -3.79 12.28
C SER A 548 27.29 -2.50 13.04
N GLY A 549 27.00 -2.50 14.35
CA GLY A 549 27.10 -1.33 15.23
C GLY A 549 25.92 -0.36 15.09
N PRO A 550 25.53 0.34 16.17
CA PRO A 550 24.46 1.32 16.12
C PRO A 550 24.87 2.55 15.32
N THR A 551 23.92 3.17 14.63
CA THR A 551 24.17 4.39 13.85
C THR A 551 24.23 5.64 14.74
N GLY A 552 23.62 5.61 15.93
CA GLY A 552 23.67 6.72 16.90
C GLY A 552 23.42 6.26 18.35
N ASP A 553 23.64 7.17 19.30
CA ASP A 553 23.64 6.86 20.74
C ASP A 553 22.24 6.65 21.37
N VAL A 554 21.16 6.87 20.62
CA VAL A 554 19.77 6.77 21.09
C VAL A 554 19.19 5.40 20.74
N PRO A 555 18.90 4.48 21.68
CA PRO A 555 18.35 3.16 21.36
C PRO A 555 16.90 3.23 20.88
N CYS A 556 16.44 2.21 20.13
CA CYS A 556 15.07 2.15 19.60
C CYS A 556 14.00 2.16 20.71
N SER A 557 14.33 1.71 21.93
CA SER A 557 13.43 1.86 23.09
C SER A 557 13.03 3.32 23.39
N THR A 558 13.86 4.30 23.03
CA THR A 558 13.56 5.73 23.18
C THR A 558 12.62 6.25 22.08
N TRP A 559 12.70 5.65 20.89
CA TRP A 559 11.79 5.95 19.78
C TRP A 559 10.44 5.24 19.95
N ASN A 560 10.42 4.02 20.52
CA ASN A 560 9.19 3.29 20.81
C ASN A 560 8.41 3.92 21.99
N ASP A 561 9.08 4.50 22.99
CA ASP A 561 8.44 5.26 24.09
C ASP A 561 8.01 6.67 23.64
N TRP A 562 6.97 6.71 22.80
CA TRP A 562 6.33 7.95 22.34
C TRP A 562 5.65 8.76 23.45
N ALA A 563 5.37 8.14 24.60
CA ALA A 563 4.79 8.82 25.75
C ALA A 563 5.82 9.76 26.39
N SER A 564 7.08 9.34 26.46
CA SER A 564 8.21 10.16 26.93
C SER A 564 8.73 11.20 25.94
N TRP A 565 8.27 11.22 24.68
CA TRP A 565 8.69 12.23 23.69
C TRP A 565 8.36 13.65 24.15
N ASP A 566 9.37 14.52 24.14
CA ASP A 566 9.23 15.93 24.53
C ASP A 566 8.53 16.77 23.44
N GLN A 567 8.20 18.02 23.77
CA GLN A 567 7.53 18.90 22.82
C GLN A 567 8.46 19.23 21.62
N THR A 568 9.77 19.33 21.81
CA THR A 568 10.73 19.59 20.72
C THR A 568 10.70 18.47 19.68
N THR A 569 10.66 17.21 20.13
CA THR A 569 10.53 16.03 19.28
C THR A 569 9.20 16.03 18.54
N LYS A 570 8.10 16.29 19.24
CA LYS A 570 6.74 16.33 18.68
C LYS A 570 6.56 17.45 17.65
N ASP A 571 7.08 18.64 17.90
CA ASP A 571 7.07 19.77 16.96
C ASP A 571 7.97 19.50 15.75
N SER A 572 9.12 18.84 15.94
CA SER A 572 10.01 18.45 14.84
C SER A 572 9.38 17.38 13.94
N LEU A 573 8.76 16.34 14.51
CA LEU A 573 8.02 15.32 13.75
C LEU A 573 6.81 15.92 13.01
N LYS A 574 6.12 16.89 13.61
CA LYS A 574 5.06 17.65 12.96
C LYS A 574 5.55 18.50 11.81
N GLN A 575 6.72 19.14 11.95
CA GLN A 575 7.33 19.91 10.87
C GLN A 575 7.84 19.01 9.73
N PHE A 576 8.29 17.78 10.04
CA PHE A 576 8.58 16.74 9.06
C PHE A 576 7.32 16.23 8.36
N ALA A 577 6.21 16.02 9.09
CA ALA A 577 4.92 15.67 8.49
C ALA A 577 4.46 16.74 7.49
N LEU A 578 4.57 18.03 7.86
CA LEU A 578 4.19 19.16 7.02
C LEU A 578 5.04 19.27 5.74
N SER A 579 6.36 19.06 5.83
CA SER A 579 7.23 19.08 4.65
C SER A 579 7.01 17.87 3.74
N SER A 580 6.73 16.69 4.29
CA SER A 580 6.31 15.51 3.52
C SER A 580 5.01 15.76 2.77
N MET A 581 3.98 16.29 3.43
CA MET A 581 2.68 16.57 2.80
C MET A 581 2.79 17.57 1.63
N ASP A 582 3.66 18.59 1.74
CA ASP A 582 3.88 19.58 0.68
C ASP A 582 4.77 19.04 -0.47
N ALA A 583 5.81 18.28 -0.14
CA ALA A 583 6.70 17.66 -1.13
C ALA A 583 5.99 16.60 -1.99
N LEU A 584 5.14 15.78 -1.36
CA LEU A 584 4.43 14.67 -2.00
C LEU A 584 3.14 15.12 -2.68
N GLN A 585 2.52 16.20 -2.20
CA GLN A 585 1.31 16.83 -2.72
C GLN A 585 0.05 15.95 -2.68
N ASN A 586 -0.02 14.90 -3.49
CA ASN A 586 -1.01 13.84 -3.42
C ASN A 586 -0.44 12.69 -2.61
N TRP A 587 -1.03 12.35 -1.46
CA TRP A 587 -0.44 11.37 -0.57
C TRP A 587 -1.45 10.56 0.24
N PHE A 588 -1.03 9.35 0.59
CA PHE A 588 -1.67 8.50 1.59
C PHE A 588 -0.61 8.11 2.63
N PHE A 589 -0.83 8.44 3.90
CA PHE A 589 0.10 8.08 4.97
C PHE A 589 -0.04 6.59 5.34
N TRP A 590 1.07 5.90 5.57
CA TRP A 590 1.13 4.51 6.05
C TRP A 590 1.37 4.50 7.57
N THR A 591 0.37 4.18 8.41
CA THR A 591 -1.04 3.84 8.16
C THR A 591 -1.96 4.71 9.05
N TRP A 592 -3.29 4.60 8.89
CA TRP A 592 -4.25 5.30 9.75
C TRP A 592 -3.96 5.06 11.23
N LYS A 593 -3.79 3.79 11.65
CA LYS A 593 -3.41 3.44 13.01
C LYS A 593 -2.65 2.13 13.08
N VAL A 594 -1.75 2.05 14.06
CA VAL A 594 -1.10 0.82 14.52
C VAL A 594 -1.82 0.34 15.79
N GLY A 595 -1.99 -0.97 15.94
CA GLY A 595 -2.55 -1.61 17.13
C GLY A 595 -1.54 -1.76 18.26
N ASN A 596 -2.03 -2.00 19.48
CA ASN A 596 -1.17 -2.23 20.63
C ASN A 596 -0.53 -3.62 20.61
N SER A 597 0.72 -3.71 21.08
CA SER A 597 1.31 -4.97 21.54
C SER A 597 0.55 -5.51 22.76
N THR A 598 0.42 -6.82 22.88
CA THR A 598 -0.06 -7.53 24.07
C THR A 598 0.98 -7.59 25.19
N ALA A 599 2.26 -7.39 24.88
CA ALA A 599 3.35 -7.37 25.85
C ALA A 599 3.48 -6.02 26.59
N SER A 600 3.44 -4.89 25.87
CA SER A 600 3.46 -3.55 26.49
C SER A 600 2.09 -2.96 26.76
N GLY A 601 1.05 -3.40 26.04
CA GLY A 601 -0.26 -2.76 26.02
C GLY A 601 -0.31 -1.44 25.25
N THR A 602 0.71 -1.13 24.42
CA THR A 602 0.86 0.15 23.70
C THR A 602 1.30 -0.02 22.25
N VAL A 603 1.21 1.04 21.44
CA VAL A 603 1.76 1.10 20.09
C VAL A 603 3.29 1.16 20.14
N GLU A 604 3.96 0.16 19.56
CA GLU A 604 5.43 0.05 19.52
C GLU A 604 6.05 0.40 18.16
N ALA A 605 5.26 0.94 17.22
CA ALA A 605 5.73 1.50 15.95
C ALA A 605 5.16 2.93 15.74
N PRO A 606 5.43 3.90 16.64
CA PRO A 606 4.69 5.16 16.72
C PRO A 606 4.86 6.10 15.51
N PHE A 607 5.94 5.98 14.74
CA PHE A 607 6.16 6.73 13.49
C PHE A 607 5.14 6.41 12.38
N TRP A 608 4.42 5.29 12.51
CA TRP A 608 3.58 4.68 11.48
C TRP A 608 2.07 4.80 11.77
N SER A 609 1.67 5.62 12.76
CA SER A 609 0.28 5.72 13.24
C SER A 609 -0.24 7.16 13.17
N TYR A 610 -1.00 7.48 12.11
CA TYR A 610 -1.57 8.82 11.90
C TYR A 610 -2.47 9.25 13.07
N GLN A 611 -3.37 8.36 13.49
CA GLN A 611 -4.32 8.56 14.58
C GLN A 611 -3.61 8.86 15.92
N LEU A 612 -2.55 8.11 16.26
CA LEU A 612 -1.76 8.35 17.46
C LEU A 612 -1.07 9.72 17.41
N GLY A 613 -0.54 10.10 16.25
CA GLY A 613 0.11 11.40 16.04
C GLY A 613 -0.83 12.59 16.07
N LEU A 614 -2.08 12.44 15.62
CA LEU A 614 -3.14 13.44 15.83
C LEU A 614 -3.42 13.62 17.32
N GLN A 615 -3.70 12.51 18.02
CA GLN A 615 -4.11 12.51 19.43
C GLN A 615 -3.04 13.09 20.37
N ASN A 616 -1.76 12.89 20.03
CA ASN A 616 -0.61 13.30 20.86
C ASN A 616 0.18 14.50 20.31
N GLY A 617 -0.33 15.14 19.25
CA GLY A 617 0.10 16.47 18.80
C GLY A 617 1.26 16.55 17.80
N TRP A 618 1.86 15.42 17.39
CA TRP A 618 2.95 15.39 16.40
C TRP A 618 2.50 15.25 14.94
N MET A 619 1.20 15.29 14.67
CA MET A 619 0.63 15.51 13.34
C MET A 619 -0.09 16.87 13.24
N PRO A 620 -0.25 17.43 12.03
CA PRO A 620 -1.09 18.60 11.81
C PRO A 620 -2.58 18.25 11.95
N THR A 621 -3.32 19.05 12.71
CA THR A 621 -4.77 18.91 12.88
C THR A 621 -5.57 19.43 11.68
N ASP A 622 -4.95 20.26 10.84
CA ASP A 622 -5.44 20.63 9.51
C ASP A 622 -4.31 20.37 8.50
N PRO A 623 -4.43 19.37 7.61
CA PRO A 623 -3.35 19.00 6.69
C PRO A 623 -3.10 20.04 5.59
N ARG A 624 -3.95 21.09 5.47
CA ARG A 624 -3.69 22.22 4.57
C ARG A 624 -2.59 23.15 5.09
N ALA A 625 -2.22 23.05 6.36
CA ALA A 625 -1.09 23.79 6.93
C ALA A 625 0.28 23.42 6.29
N ALA A 626 0.34 22.34 5.51
CA ALA A 626 1.51 21.96 4.73
C ALA A 626 1.77 22.88 3.53
N VAL A 627 0.74 23.52 2.95
CA VAL A 627 0.84 24.17 1.64
C VAL A 627 1.89 25.29 1.64
N GLY A 628 2.95 25.10 0.86
CA GLY A 628 4.07 26.03 0.70
C GLY A 628 5.21 25.88 1.72
N VAL A 629 5.19 24.84 2.57
CA VAL A 629 6.29 24.54 3.53
C VAL A 629 7.62 24.23 2.84
N CYS A 630 7.59 23.67 1.62
CA CYS A 630 8.75 23.49 0.74
C CYS A 630 9.02 24.72 -0.15
N GLY A 631 8.46 25.89 0.19
CA GLY A 631 8.68 27.15 -0.52
C GLY A 631 8.00 27.26 -1.90
N GLY A 632 7.12 26.32 -2.27
CA GLY A 632 6.41 26.32 -3.55
C GLY A 632 7.31 26.14 -4.79
N ALA A 633 8.53 25.61 -4.61
CA ALA A 633 9.61 25.66 -5.60
C ALA A 633 9.41 24.79 -6.86
N SER A 634 8.28 24.08 -7.01
CA SER A 634 7.96 23.24 -8.17
C SER A 634 6.44 23.05 -8.28
N PRO A 635 5.74 23.87 -9.10
CA PRO A 635 4.31 23.69 -9.36
C PRO A 635 4.04 22.53 -10.34
N ARG A 636 2.86 21.93 -10.23
CA ARG A 636 2.34 20.96 -11.22
C ARG A 636 2.26 21.58 -12.61
N SER A 637 2.55 20.77 -13.62
CA SER A 637 2.28 21.08 -15.03
C SER A 637 0.88 20.59 -15.43
N ALA A 638 0.31 21.15 -16.51
CA ALA A 638 -0.93 20.65 -17.09
C ALA A 638 -0.70 19.24 -17.71
N LEU A 639 -1.66 18.35 -17.55
CA LEU A 639 -1.58 16.96 -17.98
C LEU A 639 -1.88 16.83 -19.48
N THR A 640 -1.22 15.86 -20.13
CA THR A 640 -1.43 15.58 -21.56
C THR A 640 -2.67 14.69 -21.79
N PRO A 641 -3.26 14.67 -23.00
CA PRO A 641 -4.46 13.87 -23.29
C PRO A 641 -4.34 12.37 -22.92
N GLN A 642 -3.18 11.73 -23.09
CA GLN A 642 -2.99 10.33 -22.66
C GLN A 642 -3.06 10.15 -21.13
N MET A 643 -2.66 11.18 -20.37
CA MET A 643 -2.67 11.19 -18.91
C MET A 643 -4.07 11.43 -18.34
N THR A 644 -5.00 12.04 -19.10
CA THR A 644 -6.36 12.41 -18.67
C THR A 644 -7.49 11.68 -19.40
N GLY A 645 -7.19 10.88 -20.42
CA GLY A 645 -8.20 10.21 -21.24
C GLY A 645 -8.84 11.12 -22.30
N GLY A 646 -8.08 12.11 -22.77
CA GLY A 646 -8.43 12.92 -23.93
C GLY A 646 -8.16 12.20 -25.26
N ALA A 647 -8.21 12.96 -26.36
CA ALA A 647 -8.07 12.41 -27.71
C ALA A 647 -6.75 11.63 -27.91
N GLY A 648 -6.87 10.40 -28.42
CA GLY A 648 -5.74 9.48 -28.68
C GLY A 648 -5.37 8.56 -27.52
N ALA A 649 -5.91 8.76 -26.32
CA ALA A 649 -5.68 7.89 -25.17
C ALA A 649 -6.10 6.43 -25.45
N GLY A 650 -5.29 5.48 -24.98
CA GLY A 650 -5.49 4.04 -25.16
C GLY A 650 -5.07 3.50 -26.53
N THR A 651 -4.51 4.31 -27.42
CA THR A 651 -4.05 3.91 -28.76
C THR A 651 -2.53 3.75 -28.80
N PHE A 652 -2.03 2.59 -28.36
CA PHE A 652 -0.60 2.26 -28.46
C PHE A 652 -0.12 2.13 -29.92
N ALA A 653 0.98 2.80 -30.24
CA ALA A 653 1.66 2.65 -31.53
C ALA A 653 2.26 1.23 -31.70
N GLN A 654 2.38 0.78 -32.95
CA GLN A 654 2.88 -0.57 -33.27
C GLN A 654 4.31 -0.84 -32.74
N SER A 655 5.14 0.20 -32.63
CA SER A 655 6.47 0.13 -32.00
C SER A 655 6.40 -0.20 -30.50
N VAL A 656 5.47 0.42 -29.76
CA VAL A 656 5.25 0.15 -28.33
C VAL A 656 4.79 -1.29 -28.13
N ARG A 657 3.85 -1.75 -28.96
CA ARG A 657 3.36 -3.14 -28.96
C ARG A 657 4.43 -4.17 -29.35
N ALA A 658 5.34 -3.81 -30.27
CA ALA A 658 6.45 -4.68 -30.66
C ALA A 658 7.56 -4.77 -29.60
N ALA A 659 7.75 -3.71 -28.80
CA ALA A 659 8.68 -3.69 -27.67
C ALA A 659 8.14 -4.39 -26.40
N ASN A 660 6.81 -4.54 -26.29
CA ASN A 660 6.12 -5.10 -25.13
C ASN A 660 5.18 -6.26 -25.55
N PRO A 661 5.72 -7.37 -26.09
CA PRO A 661 4.93 -8.50 -26.55
C PRO A 661 4.28 -9.26 -25.39
N TRP A 662 3.08 -9.82 -25.60
CA TRP A 662 2.45 -10.70 -24.62
C TRP A 662 2.21 -12.13 -25.19
N PRO A 663 2.65 -13.20 -24.50
CA PRO A 663 3.51 -13.18 -23.31
C PRO A 663 4.89 -12.56 -23.60
N PRO A 664 5.64 -12.11 -22.57
CA PRO A 664 6.99 -11.59 -22.73
C PRO A 664 7.88 -12.68 -23.33
N THR A 665 8.88 -12.35 -24.14
CA THR A 665 9.69 -13.38 -24.84
C THR A 665 10.39 -14.36 -23.89
N THR A 666 10.91 -13.86 -22.77
CA THR A 666 11.52 -14.67 -21.71
C THR A 666 11.20 -14.12 -20.33
N LEU A 667 11.24 -14.98 -19.32
CA LEU A 667 11.14 -14.61 -17.90
C LEU A 667 12.49 -14.79 -17.18
N GLN A 668 12.69 -14.04 -16.11
CA GLN A 668 13.81 -14.22 -15.19
C GLN A 668 13.44 -15.17 -14.04
N PRO A 669 14.42 -15.73 -13.30
CA PRO A 669 15.84 -15.79 -13.64
C PRO A 669 16.10 -16.74 -14.82
N GLY A 670 17.33 -16.77 -15.33
CA GLY A 670 17.76 -17.79 -16.30
C GLY A 670 17.26 -17.61 -17.74
N GLY A 671 16.32 -16.71 -18.01
CA GLY A 671 15.84 -16.41 -19.35
C GLY A 671 14.96 -17.51 -19.94
N TYR A 672 14.07 -18.09 -19.14
CA TYR A 672 13.14 -19.13 -19.58
C TYR A 672 12.27 -18.65 -20.76
N ASP A 673 12.23 -19.41 -21.86
CA ASP A 673 11.29 -19.19 -22.97
C ASP A 673 9.85 -19.30 -22.46
N ALA A 674 9.12 -18.19 -22.52
CA ALA A 674 7.76 -18.07 -22.02
C ALA A 674 6.78 -19.05 -22.67
N THR A 675 7.02 -19.48 -23.92
CA THR A 675 6.17 -20.46 -24.61
C THR A 675 6.32 -21.88 -24.05
N LEU A 676 7.38 -22.13 -23.28
CA LEU A 676 7.67 -23.42 -22.64
C LEU A 676 7.25 -23.47 -21.17
N LEU A 677 6.84 -22.34 -20.57
CA LEU A 677 6.48 -22.26 -19.16
C LEU A 677 5.06 -22.77 -18.86
N PRO A 678 4.83 -23.30 -17.64
CA PRO A 678 3.50 -23.53 -17.09
C PRO A 678 2.52 -22.39 -17.31
N THR A 679 1.36 -22.75 -17.81
CA THR A 679 0.22 -21.87 -17.98
C THR A 679 -1.05 -22.59 -17.53
N TYR A 680 -2.04 -21.81 -17.14
CA TYR A 680 -3.39 -22.28 -16.84
C TYR A 680 -4.28 -22.19 -18.08
N THR A 681 -5.43 -22.88 -18.03
CA THR A 681 -6.43 -22.88 -19.11
C THR A 681 -7.70 -22.16 -18.67
N ALA A 682 -8.26 -21.32 -19.55
CA ALA A 682 -9.47 -20.55 -19.29
C ALA A 682 -10.71 -21.46 -19.39
N THR A 683 -11.01 -22.19 -18.32
CA THR A 683 -12.12 -23.16 -18.23
C THR A 683 -12.92 -23.11 -16.93
N GLY A 684 -12.50 -22.32 -15.95
CA GLY A 684 -13.24 -22.10 -14.71
C GLY A 684 -14.45 -21.17 -14.90
N THR A 685 -15.45 -21.30 -14.03
CA THR A 685 -16.60 -20.39 -13.98
C THR A 685 -16.18 -18.95 -13.74
N ILE A 686 -16.83 -17.98 -14.40
CA ILE A 686 -16.67 -16.55 -14.13
C ILE A 686 -17.22 -16.26 -12.72
N PRO A 687 -16.41 -15.75 -11.77
CA PRO A 687 -16.87 -15.42 -10.44
C PRO A 687 -17.37 -13.98 -10.41
N THR A 688 -18.59 -13.79 -9.92
CA THR A 688 -19.12 -12.47 -9.60
C THR A 688 -18.87 -12.15 -8.13
N LEU A 689 -18.44 -10.93 -7.83
CA LEU A 689 -18.34 -10.46 -6.46
C LEU A 689 -19.71 -10.03 -5.95
N ALA A 690 -20.07 -10.45 -4.74
CA ALA A 690 -21.39 -10.19 -4.18
C ALA A 690 -21.62 -8.68 -4.01
N MET A 691 -22.78 -8.20 -4.49
CA MET A 691 -23.23 -6.83 -4.26
C MET A 691 -23.77 -6.65 -2.83
N PRO A 692 -23.67 -5.45 -2.24
CA PRO A 692 -24.33 -5.13 -0.97
C PRO A 692 -25.85 -5.41 -1.01
N THR A 693 -26.36 -6.04 0.05
CA THR A 693 -27.80 -6.35 0.18
C THR A 693 -28.47 -5.34 1.10
N PHE A 694 -29.46 -4.60 0.59
CA PHE A 694 -30.20 -3.60 1.37
C PHE A 694 -31.65 -4.02 1.58
N THR A 695 -32.11 -4.00 2.83
CA THR A 695 -33.46 -4.47 3.22
C THR A 695 -34.53 -3.37 3.27
N ALA A 696 -34.12 -2.11 3.14
CA ALA A 696 -35.01 -0.94 3.16
C ALA A 696 -34.94 -0.08 1.87
N ALA A 697 -34.10 -0.47 0.91
CA ALA A 697 -33.89 0.29 -0.32
C ALA A 697 -35.03 0.09 -1.33
N SER A 698 -35.40 1.18 -2.01
CA SER A 698 -36.23 1.11 -3.22
C SER A 698 -35.41 0.96 -4.51
N VAL A 699 -34.07 0.99 -4.40
CA VAL A 699 -33.14 0.77 -5.50
C VAL A 699 -33.15 -0.71 -5.88
N THR A 700 -33.49 -1.02 -7.13
CA THR A 700 -33.25 -2.35 -7.70
C THR A 700 -31.78 -2.43 -8.05
N VAL A 701 -31.01 -3.26 -7.34
CA VAL A 701 -29.66 -3.65 -7.77
C VAL A 701 -29.84 -4.60 -8.96
N THR A 702 -29.81 -4.04 -10.17
CA THR A 702 -29.94 -4.77 -11.45
C THR A 702 -28.66 -5.50 -11.82
N ASP A 703 -27.53 -5.01 -11.33
CA ASP A 703 -26.20 -5.34 -11.83
C ASP A 703 -25.56 -6.36 -10.87
N ASN A 704 -25.00 -7.44 -11.42
CA ASN A 704 -24.65 -8.66 -10.68
C ASN A 704 -23.21 -8.65 -10.14
N GLY A 705 -22.58 -7.49 -9.99
CA GLY A 705 -21.14 -7.38 -9.73
C GLY A 705 -20.29 -7.66 -10.97
N TRP A 706 -20.88 -7.54 -12.17
CA TRP A 706 -20.24 -7.66 -13.47
C TRP A 706 -20.76 -6.53 -14.38
N PHE A 707 -19.88 -5.81 -15.06
CA PHE A 707 -20.20 -4.62 -15.84
C PHE A 707 -20.27 -4.91 -17.34
N ASP A 708 -19.24 -5.54 -17.91
CA ASP A 708 -19.24 -5.94 -19.32
C ASP A 708 -19.86 -7.33 -19.51
N ALA A 709 -21.16 -7.35 -19.78
CA ALA A 709 -21.89 -8.56 -20.13
C ALA A 709 -21.41 -9.24 -21.46
N SER A 710 -20.50 -8.61 -22.21
CA SER A 710 -19.84 -9.21 -23.38
C SER A 710 -18.51 -9.92 -23.04
N ASP A 711 -17.89 -9.64 -21.88
CA ASP A 711 -16.68 -10.34 -21.45
C ASP A 711 -16.99 -11.71 -20.84
N THR A 712 -17.29 -12.66 -21.72
CA THR A 712 -17.54 -14.06 -21.36
C THR A 712 -16.25 -14.87 -21.15
N THR A 713 -15.09 -14.24 -20.88
CA THR A 713 -13.81 -14.97 -20.74
C THR A 713 -13.82 -15.84 -19.48
N PRO A 714 -13.67 -17.18 -19.57
CA PRO A 714 -13.66 -18.04 -18.39
C PRO A 714 -12.41 -17.86 -17.54
N MET A 715 -12.43 -18.32 -16.28
CA MET A 715 -11.28 -18.24 -15.39
C MET A 715 -10.17 -19.22 -15.75
N TYR A 716 -8.93 -18.75 -15.68
CA TYR A 716 -7.73 -19.58 -15.63
C TYR A 716 -7.76 -20.54 -14.45
N THR A 717 -7.66 -21.83 -14.77
CA THR A 717 -7.63 -22.96 -13.84
C THR A 717 -6.50 -23.93 -14.21
N PRO A 718 -5.96 -24.73 -13.25
CA PRO A 718 -4.99 -25.79 -13.54
C PRO A 718 -5.45 -26.73 -14.66
N VAL A 719 -4.58 -27.01 -15.63
CA VAL A 719 -4.87 -27.96 -16.71
C VAL A 719 -5.05 -29.36 -16.10
N ALA A 720 -6.18 -30.01 -16.40
CA ALA A 720 -6.50 -31.32 -15.84
C ALA A 720 -5.42 -32.36 -16.18
N GLY A 721 -4.92 -33.07 -15.16
CA GLY A 721 -3.85 -34.06 -15.29
C GLY A 721 -2.42 -33.50 -15.36
N CYS A 722 -2.23 -32.19 -15.18
CA CYS A 722 -0.90 -31.58 -15.09
C CYS A 722 -0.40 -31.49 -13.64
N THR A 723 0.85 -31.92 -13.41
CA THR A 723 1.56 -31.67 -12.16
C THR A 723 2.34 -30.36 -12.28
N TYR A 724 1.86 -29.31 -11.61
CA TYR A 724 2.56 -28.03 -11.51
C TYR A 724 3.59 -28.09 -10.35
N PRO A 725 4.72 -27.38 -10.46
CA PRO A 725 5.53 -26.99 -9.31
C PRO A 725 4.73 -26.17 -8.29
N ASP A 726 5.28 -26.00 -7.09
CA ASP A 726 4.71 -25.13 -6.05
C ASP A 726 4.63 -23.67 -6.57
N PRO A 727 3.44 -23.06 -6.73
CA PRO A 727 3.30 -21.71 -7.25
C PRO A 727 3.90 -20.61 -6.34
N TRP A 728 4.42 -20.96 -5.17
CA TRP A 728 4.96 -20.03 -4.17
C TRP A 728 6.45 -20.19 -3.87
N ASN A 729 7.13 -21.17 -4.49
CA ASN A 729 8.56 -21.45 -4.32
C ASN A 729 9.20 -22.11 -5.57
N ALA A 730 8.83 -21.70 -6.80
CA ALA A 730 9.23 -22.37 -8.06
C ALA A 730 10.23 -21.57 -8.93
N VAL A 731 10.94 -20.59 -8.34
CA VAL A 731 11.81 -19.67 -9.08
C VAL A 731 12.89 -20.37 -9.92
N ASN A 732 13.46 -21.47 -9.42
CA ASN A 732 14.54 -22.22 -10.08
C ASN A 732 14.16 -23.68 -10.38
N GLU A 733 12.87 -24.00 -10.43
CA GLU A 733 12.39 -25.38 -10.57
C GLU A 733 12.59 -25.98 -11.98
N THR A 734 12.32 -27.28 -12.12
CA THR A 734 12.32 -27.93 -13.43
C THR A 734 11.01 -27.65 -14.17
N VAL A 735 11.11 -27.01 -15.35
CA VAL A 735 9.96 -26.75 -16.24
C VAL A 735 9.24 -28.07 -16.58
N PRO A 736 7.97 -28.27 -16.17
CA PRO A 736 7.31 -29.56 -16.23
C PRO A 736 6.90 -29.94 -17.66
N ASP A 737 6.94 -31.24 -17.95
CA ASP A 737 6.91 -31.75 -19.34
C ASP A 737 5.50 -31.80 -19.98
N ALA A 738 4.46 -31.28 -19.31
CA ALA A 738 3.06 -31.36 -19.74
C ALA A 738 2.24 -30.05 -19.63
N CYS A 739 2.67 -29.06 -18.83
CA CYS A 739 1.79 -28.01 -18.28
C CYS A 739 1.67 -26.74 -19.16
N THR A 740 1.98 -26.83 -20.45
CA THR A 740 1.99 -25.70 -21.40
C THR A 740 0.69 -25.65 -22.20
N GLY A 741 0.00 -24.50 -22.23
CA GLY A 741 -1.29 -24.33 -22.91
C GLY A 741 -1.29 -24.62 -24.41
N SER A 742 -0.14 -24.54 -25.08
CA SER A 742 0.03 -25.10 -26.43
C SER A 742 0.29 -26.61 -26.34
N THR A 743 -0.61 -27.43 -26.90
CA THR A 743 -0.45 -28.89 -26.95
C THR A 743 0.92 -29.29 -27.47
N ARG A 744 1.71 -30.01 -26.66
CA ARG A 744 3.05 -30.50 -27.02
C ARG A 744 3.02 -31.56 -28.13
N ARG A 745 2.84 -31.11 -29.37
CA ARG A 745 3.07 -31.92 -30.57
C ARG A 745 4.59 -32.04 -30.83
N ARG A 746 5.31 -32.62 -29.86
CA ARG A 746 6.75 -32.93 -29.93
C ARG A 746 7.02 -33.89 -31.09
N ALA A 747 7.22 -33.33 -32.29
CA ALA A 747 8.02 -33.99 -33.30
C ALA A 747 9.42 -34.22 -32.71
N ARG A 748 9.89 -35.47 -32.66
CA ARG A 748 11.18 -35.83 -32.06
C ARG A 748 12.35 -35.44 -32.96
N ASN A 749 12.54 -34.15 -33.18
CA ASN A 749 13.78 -33.63 -33.75
C ASN A 749 14.85 -33.64 -32.64
N PHE A 750 15.50 -34.79 -32.46
CA PHE A 750 16.83 -34.81 -31.85
C PHE A 750 17.73 -33.90 -32.67
N VAL A 751 18.16 -32.77 -32.10
CA VAL A 751 19.31 -32.04 -32.63
C VAL A 751 20.52 -32.94 -32.44
N ALA A 752 20.93 -33.60 -33.52
CA ALA A 752 22.10 -34.45 -33.50
C ALA A 752 23.33 -33.59 -33.19
N VAL A 753 23.98 -33.85 -32.05
CA VAL A 753 25.25 -33.22 -31.70
C VAL A 753 26.23 -33.44 -32.85
N PRO A 754 26.80 -32.39 -33.46
CA PRO A 754 27.79 -32.55 -34.52
C PRO A 754 28.97 -33.37 -34.00
N ALA A 755 29.20 -34.55 -34.60
CA ALA A 755 30.28 -35.43 -34.17
C ALA A 755 31.62 -34.72 -34.36
N MET A 756 32.40 -34.56 -33.29
CA MET A 756 33.72 -33.94 -33.37
C MET A 756 34.59 -34.67 -34.40
N PRO A 757 35.25 -33.95 -35.33
CA PRO A 757 36.09 -34.57 -36.34
C PRO A 757 37.25 -35.30 -35.67
N LYS A 758 37.35 -36.61 -35.89
CA LYS A 758 38.47 -37.42 -35.38
C LYS A 758 39.78 -36.91 -35.97
N ARG A 759 40.71 -36.47 -35.13
CA ARG A 759 42.09 -36.19 -35.56
C ARG A 759 42.73 -37.46 -36.11
N THR A 760 43.18 -37.42 -37.36
CA THR A 760 44.13 -38.40 -37.89
C THR A 760 45.50 -38.21 -37.23
N PRO A 761 46.25 -39.28 -36.92
CA PRO A 761 47.66 -39.17 -36.57
C PRO A 761 48.48 -38.58 -37.73
N PRO A 762 49.65 -37.97 -37.48
CA PRO A 762 50.61 -37.64 -38.52
C PRO A 762 51.16 -38.91 -39.20
N PRO A 763 51.59 -38.85 -40.46
CA PRO A 763 52.51 -39.82 -41.03
C PRO A 763 53.85 -39.85 -40.26
N SER A 764 54.60 -40.94 -40.43
CA SER A 764 55.92 -41.20 -39.85
C SER A 764 56.98 -40.17 -40.23
#